data_AF-A0A3M1DH79-F1
#
_entry.id   AF-A0A3M1DH79-F1
#
_cell.length_a   1.000
_cell.length_b   1.000
_cell.length_c   1.000
_cell.angle_alpha   90.00
_cell.angle_beta   90.00
_cell.angle_gamma   90.00
#
_symmetry.space_group_name_H-M   'P 1'
#
loop_
_entity.id
_entity.type
_entity.pdbx_description
1 polymer ?
#
loop_
_entity_poly.entity_id
_entity_poly.type
_entity_poly.pdbx_seq_one_letter_code
_entity_poly.pdbx_strand_id
1 'polypeptide(L)'
;PSGTTEEPAGPPAATPPPAPPGDPVIPRVADPVPEEELPQGLNFVTRLGWCLQFTFRAGWTIAGIILLTLLANLLLMVVTQLATGGLLLLAPQEVPPDPAALLGRLFGNPALILSIAISSIAGFLVMIWGETALLRLPAAWLEEGRVPPFGQLARQALSRTPDVATALGLVLLIPLILLLAPLGWLQYAGSAASPAFALLLLAVVAASIFFLVALSLTGAVAANEEIGPWDAVRRAWDLARGYRWAIVGNVLFLMLAVMVLYLLLQFAGFLLGLLAGLIFAPLAVVILPLTLILMVLLQFLSMALFHFLITLFYLEARVVKEGWRPPWREALRQDWPRSDAAPPHLGGRGVRAWMELLGVTLLATALLAALMLWTGRSMEAWLRHATTGLDLQMQQGQGTPPAGADQGDGLSITLGVDTFFTQNRQDPSLWLVLRLNGFRPLWPAELHPQGLARIVIEEVRDDRGGNRYNAGSQFEQGVFSRVDLQPGTRQGELRGIRTVHLLPGTREEDVKAISGRVELNLPDEVSSLVLTPAQEGETVTTEDGLKFVLQQFGSEEIRLALPDDGPQERLLGVLGVDNGGRLIAPVSRASSRGRNRWISYGFSTPVRELRLYLGGPRRKLELPFTLRPGAEIQLGAGTAAAQARPAGGDIESLSRRAHQLFTEGRYEESIRLLDQVIAAEPDNGWAWYTRGWARWKLGRTDQAYEDVAKACDLGYKDGCKLRRQ
;
A
#
# COMPACT_ATOMS: atom_id res chain seq x y z
N PRO A 1 42.70 -15.41 95.31
CA PRO A 1 44.12 -15.26 94.94
C PRO A 1 44.41 -15.91 93.58
N SER A 2 44.56 -15.05 92.56
CA SER A 2 45.54 -15.12 91.46
C SER A 2 45.99 -16.47 90.83
N GLY A 3 45.94 -16.50 89.49
CA GLY A 3 46.96 -17.11 88.61
C GLY A 3 46.54 -18.44 87.97
N THR A 4 45.96 -18.45 86.77
CA THR A 4 46.59 -18.59 85.43
C THR A 4 47.27 -19.92 85.15
N THR A 5 46.69 -20.66 84.19
CA THR A 5 47.43 -21.41 83.17
C THR A 5 46.63 -21.36 81.86
N GLU A 6 47.18 -20.64 80.88
CA GLU A 6 46.81 -20.72 79.46
C GLU A 6 47.31 -22.05 78.87
N GLU A 7 46.49 -22.68 78.03
CA GLU A 7 46.89 -23.75 77.11
C GLU A 7 46.64 -23.27 75.66
N PRO A 8 47.46 -23.68 74.68
CA PRO A 8 47.60 -22.97 73.41
C PRO A 8 46.52 -23.37 72.38
N ALA A 9 46.12 -22.39 71.58
CA ALA A 9 45.20 -22.55 70.45
C ALA A 9 45.81 -23.44 69.36
N GLY A 10 45.13 -24.56 69.05
CA GLY A 10 45.35 -25.33 67.83
C GLY A 10 44.91 -24.55 66.58
N PRO A 11 45.45 -24.86 65.39
CA PRO A 11 45.18 -24.10 64.17
C PRO A 11 43.71 -24.22 63.74
N PRO A 12 43.11 -23.16 63.16
CA PRO A 12 41.73 -23.19 62.73
C PRO A 12 41.53 -24.25 61.64
N ALA A 13 40.49 -25.07 61.80
CA ALA A 13 40.07 -26.05 60.81
C ALA A 13 39.86 -25.37 59.44
N ALA A 14 40.45 -25.98 58.40
CA ALA A 14 40.32 -25.53 57.03
C ALA A 14 38.85 -25.37 56.63
N THR A 15 38.52 -24.23 56.03
CA THR A 15 37.22 -23.98 55.41
C THR A 15 36.96 -25.04 54.32
N PRO A 16 35.77 -25.64 54.26
CA PRO A 16 35.44 -26.58 53.20
C PRO A 16 35.42 -25.84 51.85
N PRO A 17 35.82 -26.49 50.74
CA PRO A 17 35.81 -25.86 49.43
C PRO A 17 34.38 -25.42 49.05
N PRO A 18 34.23 -24.32 48.31
CA PRO A 18 32.91 -23.87 47.85
C PRO A 18 32.28 -24.97 47.01
N ALA A 19 31.02 -25.29 47.32
CA ALA A 19 30.24 -26.23 46.53
C ALA A 19 30.22 -25.78 45.06
N PRO A 20 30.28 -26.72 44.08
CA PRO A 20 30.17 -26.37 42.68
C PRO A 20 28.84 -25.62 42.44
N PRO A 21 28.79 -24.69 41.47
CA PRO A 21 27.56 -23.94 41.19
C PRO A 21 26.47 -24.94 40.79
N GLY A 22 25.57 -25.22 41.72
CA GLY A 22 24.41 -26.06 41.47
C GLY A 22 23.51 -25.38 40.44
N ASP A 23 22.95 -26.18 39.55
CA ASP A 23 21.84 -25.75 38.69
C ASP A 23 20.78 -25.03 39.54
N PRO A 24 20.12 -23.98 39.00
CA PRO A 24 19.12 -23.23 39.75
C PRO A 24 18.05 -24.19 40.26
N VAL A 25 18.06 -24.45 41.56
CA VAL A 25 17.04 -25.22 42.24
C VAL A 25 15.78 -24.37 42.16
N ILE A 26 14.86 -24.76 41.26
CA ILE A 26 13.47 -24.32 41.31
C ILE A 26 13.02 -24.51 42.75
N PRO A 27 12.59 -23.47 43.50
CA PRO A 27 12.04 -23.69 44.83
C PRO A 27 10.94 -24.72 44.68
N ARG A 28 11.08 -25.88 45.35
CA ARG A 28 10.07 -26.94 45.32
C ARG A 28 8.73 -26.28 45.65
N VAL A 29 7.77 -26.46 44.74
CA VAL A 29 6.35 -26.17 44.98
C VAL A 29 6.04 -26.73 46.36
N ALA A 30 5.70 -25.87 47.31
CA ALA A 30 5.17 -26.32 48.59
C ALA A 30 3.97 -27.23 48.29
N ASP A 31 3.81 -28.32 49.05
CA ASP A 31 2.70 -29.26 48.83
C ASP A 31 1.38 -28.48 48.66
N PRO A 32 0.54 -28.82 47.67
CA PRO A 32 -0.67 -28.07 47.40
C PRO A 32 -1.55 -28.02 48.64
N VAL A 33 -1.79 -26.80 49.15
CA VAL A 33 -2.69 -26.56 50.28
C VAL A 33 -4.10 -27.04 49.89
N PRO A 34 -4.81 -27.80 50.76
CA PRO A 34 -6.17 -28.24 50.48
C PRO A 34 -7.09 -27.09 50.09
N GLU A 35 -7.95 -27.29 49.09
CA GLU A 35 -8.83 -26.27 48.49
C GLU A 35 -9.75 -25.57 49.51
N GLU A 36 -10.03 -26.23 50.64
CA GLU A 36 -10.86 -25.74 51.75
C GLU A 36 -10.14 -24.71 52.65
N GLU A 37 -8.81 -24.60 52.60
CA GLU A 37 -8.01 -23.65 53.41
C GLU A 37 -7.55 -22.40 52.64
N LEU A 38 -7.86 -22.30 51.34
CA LEU A 38 -7.42 -21.20 50.48
C LEU A 38 -8.32 -19.96 50.65
N PRO A 39 -7.77 -18.74 50.86
CA PRO A 39 -8.57 -17.54 51.01
C PRO A 39 -9.35 -17.21 49.73
N GLN A 40 -10.57 -16.69 49.86
CA GLN A 40 -11.32 -16.19 48.72
C GLN A 40 -10.63 -14.96 48.10
N GLY A 41 -10.78 -14.83 46.78
CA GLY A 41 -10.26 -13.68 46.04
C GLY A 41 -10.91 -12.35 46.46
N LEU A 42 -10.22 -11.24 46.20
CA LEU A 42 -10.70 -9.91 46.55
C LEU A 42 -11.93 -9.55 45.69
N ASN A 43 -12.88 -8.80 46.26
CA ASN A 43 -13.95 -8.23 45.45
C ASN A 43 -13.46 -6.98 44.69
N PHE A 44 -14.21 -6.55 43.68
CA PHE A 44 -13.82 -5.40 42.84
C PHE A 44 -13.64 -4.10 43.62
N VAL A 45 -14.52 -3.82 44.59
CA VAL A 45 -14.49 -2.58 45.38
C VAL A 45 -13.20 -2.51 46.21
N THR A 46 -12.79 -3.63 46.80
CA THR A 46 -11.52 -3.72 47.55
C THR A 46 -10.32 -3.50 46.62
N ARG A 47 -10.31 -4.14 45.43
CA ARG A 47 -9.24 -3.92 44.44
C ARG A 47 -9.14 -2.44 44.04
N LEU A 48 -10.27 -1.80 43.73
CA LEU A 48 -10.31 -0.39 43.35
C LEU A 48 -9.86 0.53 44.50
N GLY A 49 -10.28 0.24 45.73
CA GLY A 49 -9.84 0.96 46.91
C GLY A 49 -8.32 0.90 47.10
N TRP A 50 -7.72 -0.28 46.92
CA TRP A 50 -6.28 -0.45 47.00
C TRP A 50 -5.54 0.24 45.86
N CYS A 51 -6.05 0.16 44.62
CA CYS A 51 -5.52 0.92 43.48
C CYS A 51 -5.46 2.41 43.80
N LEU A 52 -6.56 3.01 44.27
CA LEU A 52 -6.63 4.44 44.57
C LEU A 52 -5.66 4.82 45.70
N GLN A 53 -5.64 4.06 46.80
CA GLN A 53 -4.72 4.32 47.92
C GLN A 53 -3.25 4.25 47.48
N PHE A 54 -2.91 3.26 46.67
CA PHE A 54 -1.57 3.12 46.10
C PHE A 54 -1.21 4.32 45.24
N THR A 55 -2.09 4.72 44.32
CA THR A 55 -1.85 5.85 43.42
C THR A 55 -1.60 7.15 44.16
N PHE A 56 -2.35 7.43 45.23
CA PHE A 56 -2.13 8.63 46.05
C PHE A 56 -0.83 8.54 46.87
N ARG A 57 -0.51 7.39 47.47
CA ARG A 57 0.68 7.24 48.33
C ARG A 57 1.99 7.13 47.54
N ALA A 58 1.96 6.50 46.38
CA ALA A 58 3.11 6.31 45.50
C ALA A 58 3.20 7.35 44.38
N GLY A 59 2.31 8.35 44.36
CA GLY A 59 2.15 9.30 43.25
C GLY A 59 3.44 9.99 42.82
N TRP A 60 4.29 10.41 43.76
CA TRP A 60 5.58 11.04 43.45
C TRP A 60 6.59 10.08 42.82
N THR A 61 6.62 8.83 43.26
CA THR A 61 7.50 7.79 42.68
C THR A 61 7.01 7.39 41.31
N ILE A 62 5.69 7.24 41.13
CA ILE A 62 5.05 7.01 39.83
C ILE A 62 5.41 8.14 38.87
N ALA A 63 5.19 9.40 39.28
CA ALA A 63 5.54 10.58 38.49
C ALA A 63 7.04 10.63 38.15
N GLY A 64 7.92 10.27 39.10
CA GLY A 64 9.36 10.19 38.88
C GLY A 64 9.76 9.14 37.83
N ILE A 65 9.14 7.95 37.85
CA ILE A 65 9.36 6.90 36.83
C ILE A 65 8.93 7.43 35.46
N ILE A 66 7.70 7.95 35.36
CA ILE A 66 7.13 8.49 34.12
C ILE A 66 8.00 9.61 33.55
N LEU A 67 8.35 10.59 34.38
CA LEU A 67 9.14 11.75 33.96
C LEU A 67 10.52 11.31 33.48
N LEU A 68 11.17 10.36 34.15
CA LEU A 68 12.47 9.85 33.73
C LEU A 68 12.38 9.09 32.40
N THR A 69 11.37 8.24 32.21
CA THR A 69 11.13 7.55 30.94
C THR A 69 10.87 8.54 29.80
N LEU A 70 10.05 9.57 30.04
CA LEU A 70 9.78 10.63 29.06
C LEU A 70 11.03 11.44 28.72
N LEU A 71 11.78 11.88 29.73
CA LEU A 71 12.97 12.70 29.55
C LEU A 71 14.09 11.92 28.86
N ALA A 72 14.26 10.64 29.19
CA ALA A 72 15.19 9.75 28.50
C ALA A 72 14.81 9.54 27.03
N ASN A 73 13.52 9.33 26.73
CA ASN A 73 13.04 9.22 25.35
C ASN A 73 13.17 10.54 24.58
N LEU A 74 12.90 11.68 25.22
CA LEU A 74 13.08 13.00 24.62
C LEU A 74 14.57 13.26 24.31
N LEU A 75 15.45 12.98 25.27
CA LEU A 75 16.89 13.11 25.09
C LEU A 75 17.37 12.23 23.95
N LEU A 76 16.91 10.98 23.92
CA LEU A 76 17.23 10.04 22.85
C LEU A 76 16.78 10.58 21.50
N MET A 77 15.53 11.05 21.40
CA MET A 77 15.01 11.68 20.19
C MET A 77 15.84 12.89 19.76
N VAL A 78 16.23 13.78 20.69
CA VAL A 78 17.10 14.93 20.39
C VAL A 78 18.47 14.47 19.90
N VAL A 79 19.08 13.47 20.54
CA VAL A 79 20.36 12.89 20.12
C VAL A 79 20.25 12.28 18.73
N THR A 80 19.18 11.53 18.44
CA THR A 80 18.90 10.99 17.11
C THR A 80 18.79 12.14 16.12
N GLN A 81 17.96 13.15 16.39
CA GLN A 81 17.74 14.30 15.50
C GLN A 81 19.02 15.10 15.24
N LEU A 82 19.88 15.28 16.25
CA LEU A 82 21.18 15.93 16.08
C LEU A 82 22.14 15.07 15.26
N ALA A 83 22.17 13.75 15.49
CA ALA A 83 22.98 12.82 14.71
C ALA A 83 22.51 12.78 13.25
N THR A 84 21.20 12.70 13.01
CA THR A 84 20.61 12.65 11.65
C THR A 84 20.66 14.00 10.94
N GLY A 85 20.41 15.10 11.66
CA GLY A 85 20.49 16.47 11.16
C GLY A 85 21.93 16.90 10.83
N GLY A 86 22.92 16.50 11.64
CA GLY A 86 24.33 16.67 11.33
C GLY A 86 24.76 15.89 10.08
N LEU A 87 24.23 14.68 9.89
CA LEU A 87 24.43 13.87 8.68
C LEU A 87 23.79 14.49 7.42
N LEU A 88 22.64 15.16 7.56
CA LEU A 88 21.97 15.89 6.48
C LEU A 88 22.69 17.19 6.10
N LEU A 89 23.28 17.89 7.07
CA LEU A 89 24.07 19.10 6.82
C LEU A 89 25.42 18.82 6.12
N LEU A 90 25.92 17.59 6.21
CA LEU A 90 27.11 17.12 5.50
C LEU A 90 26.81 16.54 4.11
N ALA A 91 25.53 16.40 3.74
CA ALA A 91 25.14 15.97 2.40
C ALA A 91 25.26 17.14 1.40
N PRO A 92 25.82 16.93 0.19
CA PRO A 92 25.92 17.97 -0.82
C PRO A 92 24.53 18.56 -1.15
N GLN A 93 24.47 19.89 -1.18
CA GLN A 93 23.28 20.78 -1.19
C GLN A 93 22.26 20.61 -2.34
N GLU A 94 22.39 19.58 -3.18
CA GLU A 94 21.39 19.26 -4.20
C GLU A 94 20.35 18.31 -3.62
N VAL A 95 19.36 18.89 -2.92
CA VAL A 95 18.14 18.19 -2.55
C VAL A 95 17.43 17.80 -3.85
N PRO A 96 17.29 16.50 -4.17
CA PRO A 96 16.64 16.09 -5.40
C PRO A 96 15.16 16.53 -5.36
N PRO A 97 14.60 17.01 -6.49
CA PRO A 97 13.20 17.46 -6.56
C PRO A 97 12.20 16.29 -6.39
N ASP A 98 12.68 15.05 -6.53
CA ASP A 98 11.89 13.83 -6.39
C ASP A 98 11.95 13.27 -4.94
N PRO A 99 10.80 13.16 -4.24
CA PRO A 99 10.69 12.53 -2.93
C PRO A 99 11.24 11.09 -2.88
N ALA A 100 11.12 10.32 -3.97
CA ALA A 100 11.61 8.94 -4.03
C ALA A 100 13.14 8.89 -4.04
N ALA A 101 13.80 9.79 -4.78
CA ALA A 101 15.25 9.94 -4.79
C ALA A 101 15.80 10.41 -3.43
N LEU A 102 15.06 11.30 -2.73
CA LEU A 102 15.41 11.72 -1.37
C LEU A 102 15.32 10.55 -0.38
N LEU A 103 14.22 9.78 -0.41
CA LEU A 103 14.05 8.59 0.41
C LEU A 103 15.12 7.53 0.11
N GLY A 104 15.45 7.31 -1.16
CA GLY A 104 16.52 6.40 -1.58
C GLY A 104 17.90 6.82 -1.05
N ARG A 105 18.22 8.12 -1.02
CA ARG A 105 19.46 8.63 -0.41
C ARG A 105 19.47 8.52 1.11
N LEU A 106 18.34 8.78 1.76
CA LEU A 106 18.18 8.65 3.21
C LEU A 106 18.35 7.19 3.66
N PHE A 107 17.57 6.27 3.08
CA PHE A 107 17.64 4.84 3.38
C PHE A 107 18.88 4.15 2.77
N GLY A 108 19.58 4.79 1.84
CA GLY A 108 20.87 4.30 1.34
C GLY A 108 22.04 4.57 2.29
N ASN A 109 21.85 5.40 3.32
CA ASN A 109 22.91 5.75 4.26
C ASN A 109 22.95 4.76 5.45
N PRO A 110 23.96 3.87 5.54
CA PRO A 110 24.03 2.87 6.60
C PRO A 110 24.20 3.48 7.98
N ALA A 111 24.83 4.66 8.10
CA ALA A 111 24.98 5.35 9.38
C ALA A 111 23.64 5.91 9.89
N LEU A 112 22.78 6.38 8.97
CA LEU A 112 21.44 6.84 9.31
C LEU A 112 20.56 5.69 9.79
N ILE A 113 20.55 4.57 9.05
CA ILE A 113 19.81 3.36 9.44
C ILE A 113 20.28 2.86 10.81
N LEU A 114 21.59 2.78 11.02
CA LEU A 114 22.16 2.34 12.29
C LEU A 114 21.78 3.27 13.45
N SER A 115 21.82 4.59 13.24
CA SER A 115 21.41 5.58 14.25
C SER A 115 19.92 5.45 14.63
N ILE A 116 19.04 5.31 13.63
CA ILE A 116 17.61 5.09 13.85
C ILE A 116 17.40 3.78 14.63
N ALA A 117 18.05 2.69 14.20
CA ALA A 117 17.91 1.38 14.85
C ALA A 117 18.37 1.42 16.32
N ILE A 118 19.54 2.00 16.61
CA ILE A 118 20.05 2.17 17.98
C ILE A 118 19.06 2.99 18.81
N SER A 119 18.52 4.06 18.25
CA SER A 119 17.58 4.94 18.95
C SER A 119 16.24 4.25 19.21
N SER A 120 15.72 3.48 18.27
CA SER A 120 14.50 2.69 18.49
C SER A 120 14.70 1.62 19.56
N ILE A 121 15.84 0.93 19.55
CA ILE A 121 16.18 -0.09 20.57
C ILE A 121 16.32 0.56 21.94
N ALA A 122 17.09 1.65 22.04
CA ALA A 122 17.28 2.34 23.31
C ALA A 122 15.95 2.92 23.86
N GLY A 123 15.09 3.47 22.99
CA GLY A 123 13.78 3.98 23.40
C GLY A 123 12.85 2.87 23.89
N PHE A 124 12.86 1.72 23.21
CA PHE A 124 12.15 0.52 23.64
C PHE A 124 12.65 0.04 25.02
N LEU A 125 13.96 -0.04 25.24
CA LEU A 125 14.53 -0.47 26.52
C LEU A 125 14.18 0.49 27.66
N VAL A 126 14.19 1.81 27.40
CA VAL A 126 13.76 2.84 28.36
C VAL A 126 12.28 2.69 28.72
N MET A 127 11.44 2.38 27.73
CA MET A 127 10.02 2.11 27.95
C MET A 127 9.79 0.85 28.79
N ILE A 128 10.42 -0.28 28.43
CA ILE A 128 10.28 -1.54 29.18
C ILE A 128 10.87 -1.41 30.59
N TRP A 129 11.93 -0.63 30.78
CA TRP A 129 12.43 -0.31 32.12
C TRP A 129 11.36 0.40 32.97
N GLY A 130 10.67 1.39 32.40
CA GLY A 130 9.57 2.09 33.07
C GLY A 130 8.43 1.14 33.46
N GLU A 131 8.02 0.26 32.54
CA GLU A 131 7.01 -0.78 32.80
C GLU A 131 7.46 -1.75 33.90
N THR A 132 8.70 -2.21 33.85
CA THR A 132 9.29 -3.12 34.85
C THR A 132 9.28 -2.46 36.24
N ALA A 133 9.63 -1.17 36.32
CA ALA A 133 9.56 -0.42 37.56
C ALA A 133 8.12 -0.32 38.08
N LEU A 134 7.14 -0.05 37.21
CA LEU A 134 5.71 0.00 37.56
C LEU A 134 5.13 -1.36 37.95
N LEU A 135 5.63 -2.47 37.41
CA LEU A 135 5.22 -3.82 37.78
C LEU A 135 5.77 -4.28 39.13
N ARG A 136 6.95 -3.78 39.51
CA ARG A 136 7.61 -4.10 40.80
C ARG A 136 7.14 -3.21 41.94
N LEU A 137 6.81 -1.95 41.65
CA LEU A 137 6.42 -0.96 42.66
C LEU A 137 5.22 -1.43 43.54
N PRO A 138 4.14 -2.02 42.99
CA PRO A 138 3.04 -2.56 43.79
C PRO A 138 3.47 -3.66 44.74
N ALA A 139 4.28 -4.63 44.27
CA ALA A 139 4.76 -5.73 45.09
C ALA A 139 5.62 -5.20 46.25
N ALA A 140 6.57 -4.32 45.97
CA ALA A 140 7.40 -3.70 46.99
C ALA A 140 6.58 -2.87 48.00
N TRP A 141 5.55 -2.14 47.54
CA TRP A 141 4.68 -1.37 48.42
C TRP A 141 3.82 -2.26 49.33
N LEU A 142 3.26 -3.35 48.79
CA LEU A 142 2.47 -4.33 49.54
C LEU A 142 3.32 -5.09 50.57
N GLU A 143 4.57 -5.43 50.22
CA GLU A 143 5.51 -6.12 51.11
C GLU A 143 6.07 -5.20 52.19
N GLU A 144 6.58 -4.02 51.83
CA GLU A 144 7.26 -3.13 52.78
C GLU A 144 6.31 -2.23 53.57
N GLY A 145 5.05 -2.08 53.12
CA GLY A 145 4.07 -1.15 53.68
C GLY A 145 4.41 0.34 53.46
N ARG A 146 5.44 0.61 52.66
CA ARG A 146 5.91 1.95 52.28
C ARG A 146 6.41 1.92 50.85
N VAL A 147 6.53 3.10 50.26
CA VAL A 147 7.08 3.25 48.91
C VAL A 147 8.60 3.02 48.99
N PRO A 148 9.18 2.11 48.20
CA PRO A 148 10.62 1.87 48.22
C PRO A 148 11.40 3.10 47.72
N PRO A 149 12.64 3.30 48.17
CA PRO A 149 13.49 4.38 47.64
C PRO A 149 13.67 4.24 46.12
N PHE A 150 13.49 5.35 45.39
CA PHE A 150 13.51 5.36 43.93
C PHE A 150 14.77 4.71 43.33
N GLY A 151 15.95 5.03 43.86
CA GLY A 151 17.22 4.48 43.36
C GLY A 151 17.39 2.97 43.59
N GLN A 152 16.71 2.38 44.58
CA GLN A 152 16.67 0.94 44.77
C GLN A 152 15.74 0.30 43.74
N LEU A 153 14.52 0.83 43.60
CA LEU A 153 13.54 0.37 42.61
C LEU A 153 14.09 0.45 41.19
N ALA A 154 14.73 1.56 40.82
CA ALA A 154 15.29 1.79 39.50
C ALA A 154 16.36 0.75 39.13
N ARG A 155 17.26 0.41 40.07
CA ARG A 155 18.29 -0.61 39.87
C ARG A 155 17.72 -2.02 39.74
N GLN A 156 16.73 -2.36 40.58
CA GLN A 156 16.06 -3.65 40.51
C GLN A 156 15.22 -3.79 39.23
N ALA A 157 14.60 -2.70 38.76
CA ALA A 157 13.89 -2.71 37.49
C ALA A 157 14.86 -2.94 36.33
N LEU A 158 16.00 -2.23 36.31
CA LEU A 158 17.00 -2.35 35.26
C LEU A 158 17.57 -3.77 35.12
N SER A 159 17.76 -4.49 36.23
CA SER A 159 18.25 -5.87 36.18
C SER A 159 17.22 -6.88 35.64
N ARG A 160 15.92 -6.55 35.68
CA ARG A 160 14.82 -7.39 35.18
C ARG A 160 14.30 -6.96 33.81
N THR A 161 14.64 -5.76 33.33
CA THR A 161 14.23 -5.24 32.01
C THR A 161 14.40 -6.25 30.87
N PRO A 162 15.53 -6.98 30.74
CA PRO A 162 15.68 -7.92 29.62
C PRO A 162 14.74 -9.13 29.72
N ASP A 163 14.48 -9.62 30.95
CA ASP A 163 13.59 -10.74 31.19
C ASP A 163 12.14 -10.36 30.88
N VAL A 164 11.72 -9.17 31.32
CA VAL A 164 10.39 -8.62 31.03
C VAL A 164 10.24 -8.35 29.52
N ALA A 165 11.22 -7.71 28.89
CA ALA A 165 11.21 -7.42 27.45
C ALA A 165 11.09 -8.71 26.63
N THR A 166 11.86 -9.74 26.97
CA THR A 166 11.84 -11.02 26.27
C THR A 166 10.51 -11.74 26.49
N ALA A 167 10.01 -11.80 27.72
CA ALA A 167 8.77 -12.49 28.03
C ALA A 167 7.56 -11.81 27.35
N LEU A 168 7.47 -10.47 27.38
CA LEU A 168 6.43 -9.73 26.68
C LEU A 168 6.56 -9.87 25.16
N GLY A 169 7.78 -9.86 24.62
CA GLY A 169 8.04 -10.12 23.21
C GLY A 169 7.51 -11.50 22.75
N LEU A 170 7.73 -12.55 23.56
CA LEU A 170 7.19 -13.88 23.30
C LEU A 170 5.66 -13.91 23.30
N VAL A 171 5.03 -13.20 24.25
CA VAL A 171 3.56 -13.08 24.31
C VAL A 171 3.01 -12.38 23.07
N LEU A 172 3.67 -11.34 22.56
CA LEU A 172 3.24 -10.59 21.39
C LEU A 172 3.50 -11.32 20.06
N LEU A 173 4.47 -12.23 20.00
CA LEU A 173 4.73 -13.06 18.82
C LEU A 173 3.56 -14.00 18.49
N ILE A 174 2.87 -14.53 19.51
CA ILE A 174 1.73 -15.46 19.33
C ILE A 174 0.58 -14.82 18.54
N PRO A 175 -0.03 -13.68 18.96
CA PRO A 175 -1.10 -13.04 18.22
C PRO A 175 -0.61 -12.47 16.89
N LEU A 176 0.66 -12.05 16.78
CA LEU A 176 1.24 -11.67 15.50
C LEU A 176 1.18 -12.85 14.53
N ILE A 177 1.72 -14.02 14.89
CA ILE A 177 1.67 -15.23 14.04
C ILE A 177 0.23 -15.60 13.66
N LEU A 178 -0.70 -15.55 14.62
CA LEU A 178 -2.12 -15.84 14.38
C LEU A 178 -2.75 -14.85 13.38
N LEU A 179 -2.43 -13.56 13.47
CA LEU A 179 -2.92 -12.52 12.56
C LEU A 179 -2.26 -12.58 11.17
N LEU A 180 -1.03 -13.11 11.08
CA LEU A 180 -0.33 -13.27 9.80
C LEU A 180 -0.90 -14.40 8.93
N ALA A 181 -1.45 -15.46 9.54
CA ALA A 181 -1.98 -16.60 8.79
C ALA A 181 -3.17 -16.26 7.85
N PRO A 182 -4.18 -15.46 8.27
CA PRO A 182 -5.27 -15.02 7.37
C PRO A 182 -4.83 -14.02 6.29
N LEU A 183 -3.84 -13.17 6.57
CA LEU A 183 -3.27 -12.25 5.58
C LEU A 183 -2.62 -13.03 4.43
N GLY A 184 -1.97 -14.15 4.77
CA GLY A 184 -1.58 -15.25 3.88
C GLY A 184 -2.65 -15.63 2.85
N TRP A 185 -3.85 -15.85 3.36
CA TRP A 185 -4.96 -16.46 2.63
C TRP A 185 -5.71 -15.47 1.73
N LEU A 186 -5.79 -14.19 2.12
CA LEU A 186 -6.39 -13.12 1.32
C LEU A 186 -5.83 -13.04 -0.11
N GLN A 187 -4.56 -13.40 -0.28
CA GLN A 187 -3.89 -13.36 -1.59
C GLN A 187 -4.37 -14.46 -2.55
N TYR A 188 -4.93 -15.55 -2.02
CA TYR A 188 -5.45 -16.67 -2.81
C TYR A 188 -6.97 -16.59 -3.03
N ALA A 189 -7.68 -15.78 -2.23
CA ALA A 189 -9.14 -15.72 -2.24
C ALA A 189 -9.75 -14.79 -3.31
N GLY A 190 -8.96 -13.94 -3.97
CA GLY A 190 -9.48 -12.96 -4.94
C GLY A 190 -10.37 -11.87 -4.29
N SER A 191 -11.13 -11.11 -5.09
CA SER A 191 -11.93 -9.95 -4.64
C SER A 191 -13.20 -10.29 -3.86
N ALA A 192 -13.46 -11.56 -3.56
CA ALA A 192 -14.58 -12.00 -2.74
C ALA A 192 -14.08 -12.42 -1.35
N ALA A 193 -14.04 -11.47 -0.41
CA ALA A 193 -13.95 -11.82 1.01
C ALA A 193 -15.22 -12.59 1.39
N SER A 194 -15.18 -13.91 1.30
CA SER A 194 -16.31 -14.76 1.66
C SER A 194 -16.68 -14.56 3.14
N PRO A 195 -17.96 -14.74 3.53
CA PRO A 195 -18.36 -14.73 4.94
C PRO A 195 -17.52 -15.68 5.81
N ALA A 196 -17.01 -16.78 5.22
CA ALA A 196 -16.10 -17.71 5.89
C ALA A 196 -14.75 -17.07 6.23
N PHE A 197 -14.22 -16.18 5.40
CA PHE A 197 -12.99 -15.43 5.69
C PHE A 197 -13.20 -14.44 6.84
N ALA A 198 -14.33 -13.72 6.85
CA ALA A 198 -14.67 -12.81 7.94
C ALA A 198 -14.82 -13.57 9.28
N LEU A 199 -15.45 -14.75 9.25
CA LEU A 199 -15.56 -15.64 10.42
C LEU A 199 -14.20 -16.15 10.89
N LEU A 200 -13.30 -16.52 9.98
CA LEU A 200 -11.94 -16.91 10.35
C LEU A 200 -11.19 -15.73 10.99
N LEU A 201 -11.26 -14.53 10.41
CA LEU A 201 -10.60 -13.35 10.97
C LEU A 201 -11.13 -13.04 12.38
N LEU A 202 -12.44 -13.11 12.57
CA LEU A 202 -13.06 -12.94 13.88
C LEU A 202 -12.57 -14.00 14.88
N ALA A 203 -12.48 -15.27 14.45
CA ALA A 203 -11.96 -16.36 15.29
C ALA A 203 -10.48 -16.15 15.66
N VAL A 204 -9.67 -15.67 14.71
CA VAL A 204 -8.26 -15.33 14.93
C VAL A 204 -8.11 -14.16 15.90
N VAL A 205 -8.90 -13.10 15.73
CA VAL A 205 -8.92 -11.96 16.66
C VAL A 205 -9.35 -12.42 18.06
N ALA A 206 -10.40 -13.23 18.16
CA ALA A 206 -10.86 -13.80 19.43
C ALA A 206 -9.78 -14.66 20.10
N ALA A 207 -9.08 -15.51 19.32
CA ALA A 207 -7.96 -16.31 19.81
C ALA A 207 -6.80 -15.43 20.30
N SER A 208 -6.43 -14.39 19.55
CA SER A 208 -5.40 -13.43 19.93
C SER A 208 -5.74 -12.70 21.23
N ILE A 209 -6.99 -12.24 21.39
CA ILE A 209 -7.46 -11.62 22.64
C ILE A 209 -7.38 -12.63 23.78
N PHE A 210 -7.83 -13.87 23.58
CA PHE A 210 -7.77 -14.92 24.59
C PHE A 210 -6.32 -15.19 25.04
N PHE A 211 -5.36 -15.27 24.13
CA PHE A 211 -3.95 -15.47 24.48
C PHE A 211 -3.34 -14.27 25.20
N LEU A 212 -3.63 -13.04 24.75
CA LEU A 212 -3.17 -11.81 25.42
C LEU A 212 -3.67 -11.74 26.87
N VAL A 213 -4.93 -12.11 27.10
CA VAL A 213 -5.51 -12.21 28.43
C VAL A 213 -4.87 -13.31 29.24
N ALA A 214 -4.76 -14.52 28.68
CA ALA A 214 -4.25 -15.68 29.39
C ALA A 214 -2.78 -15.52 29.81
N LEU A 215 -2.07 -14.63 29.12
CA LEU A 215 -0.65 -14.31 29.35
C LEU A 215 -0.44 -12.91 29.92
N SER A 216 -1.50 -12.21 30.36
CA SER A 216 -1.39 -10.83 30.84
C SER A 216 -0.54 -10.70 32.12
N LEU A 217 -0.45 -11.78 32.90
CA LEU A 217 0.36 -11.85 34.12
C LEU A 217 1.86 -12.02 33.83
N THR A 218 2.25 -12.28 32.58
CA THR A 218 3.64 -12.56 32.20
C THR A 218 4.59 -11.44 32.62
N GLY A 219 4.19 -10.18 32.40
CA GLY A 219 4.98 -9.03 32.82
C GLY A 219 5.20 -9.00 34.33
N ALA A 220 4.13 -9.19 35.12
CA ALA A 220 4.22 -9.20 36.58
C ALA A 220 5.06 -10.37 37.11
N VAL A 221 4.93 -11.56 36.53
CA VAL A 221 5.75 -12.73 36.87
C VAL A 221 7.22 -12.46 36.53
N ALA A 222 7.53 -12.04 35.30
CA ALA A 222 8.91 -11.74 34.90
C ALA A 222 9.54 -10.60 35.72
N ALA A 223 8.74 -9.61 36.12
CA ALA A 223 9.20 -8.49 36.91
C ALA A 223 9.47 -8.87 38.38
N ASN A 224 8.73 -9.82 38.96
CA ASN A 224 8.75 -10.11 40.40
C ASN A 224 9.29 -11.49 40.79
N GLU A 225 9.39 -12.45 39.86
CA GLU A 225 9.98 -13.78 40.09
C GLU A 225 11.33 -13.90 39.37
N GLU A 226 12.28 -14.64 39.95
CA GLU A 226 13.63 -14.86 39.41
C GLU A 226 13.69 -16.01 38.40
N ILE A 227 12.74 -16.03 37.48
CA ILE A 227 12.65 -17.06 36.45
C ILE A 227 12.96 -16.48 35.07
N GLY A 228 13.36 -17.37 34.15
CA GLY A 228 13.58 -17.00 32.77
C GLY A 228 12.29 -16.61 32.04
N PRO A 229 12.38 -15.95 30.88
CA PRO A 229 11.23 -15.42 30.16
C PRO A 229 10.26 -16.51 29.69
N TRP A 230 10.79 -17.66 29.24
CA TRP A 230 9.96 -18.81 28.85
C TRP A 230 9.19 -19.40 30.04
N ASP A 231 9.86 -19.55 31.18
CA ASP A 231 9.23 -20.04 32.39
C ASP A 231 8.23 -19.00 32.93
N ALA A 232 8.50 -17.70 32.80
CA ALA A 232 7.56 -16.64 33.14
C ALA A 232 6.26 -16.73 32.34
N VAL A 233 6.34 -17.00 31.03
CA VAL A 233 5.17 -17.21 30.17
C VAL A 233 4.38 -18.44 30.61
N ARG A 234 5.05 -19.58 30.84
CA ARG A 234 4.42 -20.83 31.29
C ARG A 234 3.77 -20.65 32.67
N ARG A 235 4.49 -20.02 33.58
CA ARG A 235 4.06 -19.69 34.93
C ARG A 235 2.83 -18.79 34.93
N ALA A 236 2.83 -17.74 34.11
CA ALA A 236 1.70 -16.85 33.95
C ALA A 236 0.46 -17.58 33.42
N TRP A 237 0.63 -18.48 32.44
CA TRP A 237 -0.45 -19.30 31.90
C TRP A 237 -1.12 -20.17 32.97
N ASP A 238 -0.32 -20.79 33.83
CA ASP A 238 -0.77 -21.63 34.93
C ASP A 238 -1.45 -20.82 36.03
N LEU A 239 -0.87 -19.68 36.43
CA LEU A 239 -1.46 -18.76 37.41
C LEU A 239 -2.77 -18.14 36.93
N ALA A 240 -2.89 -17.81 35.64
CA ALA A 240 -4.11 -17.23 35.08
C ALA A 240 -5.27 -18.24 34.93
N ARG A 241 -5.01 -19.56 34.95
CA ARG A 241 -6.04 -20.60 34.76
C ARG A 241 -7.18 -20.45 35.79
N GLY A 242 -8.44 -20.43 35.36
CA GLY A 242 -9.59 -20.20 36.27
C GLY A 242 -9.87 -18.73 36.62
N TYR A 243 -8.93 -17.80 36.39
CA TYR A 243 -9.10 -16.36 36.65
C TYR A 243 -9.18 -15.49 35.39
N ARG A 244 -8.99 -16.07 34.20
CA ARG A 244 -8.88 -15.34 32.93
C ARG A 244 -10.02 -14.34 32.72
N TRP A 245 -11.27 -14.78 32.88
CA TRP A 245 -12.44 -13.92 32.68
C TRP A 245 -12.59 -12.83 33.73
N ALA A 246 -12.17 -13.11 34.98
CA ALA A 246 -12.12 -12.07 36.01
C ALA A 246 -11.08 -11.00 35.64
N ILE A 247 -9.89 -11.41 35.18
CA ILE A 247 -8.85 -10.49 34.70
C ILE A 247 -9.39 -9.66 33.52
N VAL A 248 -10.02 -10.30 32.52
CA VAL A 248 -10.66 -9.61 31.39
C VAL A 248 -11.64 -8.55 31.87
N GLY A 249 -12.63 -8.95 32.67
CA GLY A 249 -13.72 -8.07 33.09
C GLY A 249 -13.21 -6.86 33.87
N ASN A 250 -12.26 -7.06 34.78
CA ASN A 250 -11.69 -5.97 35.59
C ASN A 250 -10.82 -5.02 34.74
N VAL A 251 -10.01 -5.57 33.82
CA VAL A 251 -9.18 -4.76 32.91
C VAL A 251 -10.06 -3.97 31.95
N LEU A 252 -11.05 -4.60 31.32
CA LEU A 252 -12.00 -3.91 30.41
C LEU A 252 -12.78 -2.83 31.13
N PHE A 253 -13.25 -3.09 32.35
CA PHE A 253 -13.94 -2.09 33.13
C PHE A 253 -13.03 -0.91 33.48
N LEU A 254 -11.80 -1.17 33.93
CA LEU A 254 -10.81 -0.12 34.19
C LEU A 254 -10.52 0.70 32.93
N MET A 255 -10.29 0.03 31.79
CA MET A 255 -10.06 0.70 30.50
C MET A 255 -11.28 1.52 30.06
N LEU A 256 -12.49 1.00 30.21
CA LEU A 256 -13.73 1.71 29.90
C LEU A 256 -13.89 2.94 30.80
N ALA A 257 -13.65 2.80 32.10
CA ALA A 257 -13.73 3.91 33.05
C ALA A 257 -12.71 5.03 32.72
N VAL A 258 -11.46 4.64 32.42
CA VAL A 258 -10.42 5.58 31.96
C VAL A 258 -10.81 6.23 30.64
N MET A 259 -11.32 5.46 29.67
CA MET A 259 -11.75 5.96 28.37
C MET A 259 -12.91 6.96 28.51
N VAL A 260 -13.90 6.67 29.34
CA VAL A 260 -14.99 7.61 29.63
C VAL A 260 -14.45 8.87 30.29
N LEU A 261 -13.57 8.76 31.28
CA LEU A 261 -12.94 9.92 31.91
C LEU A 261 -12.13 10.76 30.90
N TYR A 262 -11.42 10.11 30.00
CA TYR A 262 -10.68 10.75 28.92
C TYR A 262 -11.62 11.50 27.97
N LEU A 263 -12.72 10.88 27.54
CA LEU A 263 -13.73 11.51 26.69
C LEU A 263 -14.42 12.70 27.39
N LEU A 264 -14.73 12.58 28.68
CA LEU A 264 -15.28 13.67 29.48
C LEU A 264 -14.28 14.83 29.57
N LEU A 265 -12.99 14.54 29.76
CA LEU A 265 -11.96 15.55 29.81
C LEU A 265 -11.76 16.24 28.45
N GLN A 266 -11.80 15.47 27.36
CA GLN A 266 -11.80 16.00 26.00
C GLN A 266 -12.97 16.94 25.75
N PHE A 267 -14.18 16.51 26.11
CA PHE A 267 -15.38 17.30 25.96
C PHE A 267 -15.33 18.57 26.81
N ALA A 268 -14.88 18.48 28.07
CA ALA A 268 -14.71 19.63 28.95
C ALA A 268 -13.67 20.61 28.42
N GLY A 269 -12.52 20.11 27.94
CA GLY A 269 -11.47 20.93 27.33
C GLY A 269 -11.95 21.65 26.07
N PHE A 270 -12.70 20.95 25.22
CA PHE A 270 -13.33 21.53 24.03
C PHE A 270 -14.34 22.63 24.40
N LEU A 271 -15.23 22.36 25.36
CA LEU A 271 -16.25 23.32 25.81
C LEU A 271 -15.62 24.57 26.42
N LEU A 272 -14.59 24.39 27.27
CA LEU A 272 -13.82 25.49 27.85
C LEU A 272 -13.06 26.27 26.78
N GLY A 273 -12.48 25.60 25.79
CA GLY A 273 -11.82 26.24 24.65
C GLY A 273 -12.79 27.08 23.80
N LEU A 274 -14.01 26.57 23.58
CA LEU A 274 -15.06 27.27 22.84
C LEU A 274 -15.54 28.51 23.61
N LEU A 275 -15.85 28.37 24.90
CA LEU A 275 -16.23 29.49 25.78
C LEU A 275 -15.12 30.54 25.88
N ALA A 276 -13.87 30.11 26.02
CA ALA A 276 -12.70 30.99 26.04
C ALA A 276 -12.51 31.71 24.71
N GLY A 277 -12.69 31.04 23.58
CA GLY A 277 -12.62 31.66 22.25
C GLY A 277 -13.71 32.71 22.03
N LEU A 278 -14.90 32.51 22.58
CA LEU A 278 -16.01 33.46 22.51
C LEU A 278 -15.83 34.69 23.43
N ILE A 279 -15.13 34.54 24.56
CA ILE A 279 -14.98 35.60 25.57
C ILE A 279 -13.64 36.34 25.42
N PHE A 280 -12.53 35.63 25.22
CA PHE A 280 -11.17 36.17 25.15
C PHE A 280 -10.20 35.19 24.47
N ALA A 281 -9.94 35.37 23.17
CA ALA A 281 -9.10 34.47 22.36
C ALA A 281 -7.72 34.09 22.96
N PRO A 282 -6.99 34.96 23.69
CA PRO A 282 -5.73 34.57 24.33
C PRO A 282 -5.88 33.48 25.40
N LEU A 283 -7.05 33.34 26.03
CA LEU A 283 -7.30 32.30 27.03
C LEU A 283 -7.33 30.90 26.39
N ALA A 284 -7.78 30.79 25.13
CA ALA A 284 -7.77 29.52 24.39
C ALA A 284 -6.35 28.98 24.15
N VAL A 285 -5.37 29.88 23.98
CA VAL A 285 -3.93 29.54 23.81
C VAL A 285 -3.36 28.87 25.07
N VAL A 286 -3.94 29.12 26.26
CA VAL A 286 -3.53 28.50 27.52
C VAL A 286 -4.32 27.22 27.81
N ILE A 287 -5.62 27.21 27.53
CA ILE A 287 -6.50 26.07 27.82
C ILE A 287 -6.13 24.84 26.98
N LEU A 288 -5.87 25.00 25.69
CA LEU A 288 -5.51 23.87 24.81
C LEU A 288 -4.26 23.10 25.30
N PRO A 289 -3.09 23.72 25.53
CA PRO A 289 -1.92 23.00 26.03
C PRO A 289 -2.15 22.44 27.45
N LEU A 290 -2.90 23.12 28.31
CA LEU A 290 -3.24 22.59 29.64
C LEU A 290 -4.08 21.30 29.54
N THR A 291 -5.07 21.28 28.64
CA THR A 291 -5.87 20.07 28.41
C THR A 291 -5.03 18.94 27.86
N LEU A 292 -4.10 19.21 26.94
CA LEU A 292 -3.17 18.22 26.42
C LEU A 292 -2.26 17.65 27.51
N ILE A 293 -1.68 18.51 28.36
CA ILE A 293 -0.87 18.09 29.50
C ILE A 293 -1.67 17.17 30.43
N LEU A 294 -2.91 17.54 30.73
CA LEU A 294 -3.77 16.76 31.61
C LEU A 294 -4.13 15.40 30.99
N MET A 295 -4.34 15.31 29.68
CA MET A 295 -4.55 14.04 28.99
C MET A 295 -3.32 13.15 29.05
N VAL A 296 -2.13 13.72 28.84
CA VAL A 296 -0.86 12.99 28.94
C VAL A 296 -0.69 12.45 30.37
N LEU A 297 -0.93 13.28 31.39
CA LEU A 297 -0.90 12.86 32.79
C LEU A 297 -1.93 11.75 33.08
N LEU A 298 -3.14 11.86 32.55
CA LEU A 298 -4.19 10.85 32.71
C LEU A 298 -3.80 9.51 32.06
N GLN A 299 -3.20 9.55 30.87
CA GLN A 299 -2.69 8.36 30.18
C GLN A 299 -1.64 7.64 31.05
N PHE A 300 -0.70 8.37 31.61
CA PHE A 300 0.31 7.77 32.48
C PHE A 300 -0.25 7.27 33.81
N LEU A 301 -1.23 7.97 34.36
CA LEU A 301 -1.97 7.51 35.53
C LEU A 301 -2.68 6.18 35.25
N SER A 302 -3.36 6.08 34.10
CA SER A 302 -4.03 4.84 33.69
C SER A 302 -3.05 3.69 33.48
N MET A 303 -1.86 3.97 32.94
CA MET A 303 -0.80 3.00 32.78
C MET A 303 -0.33 2.48 34.14
N ALA A 304 -0.11 3.36 35.12
CA ALA A 304 0.27 2.95 36.48
C ALA A 304 -0.83 2.12 37.16
N LEU A 305 -2.10 2.51 37.00
CA LEU A 305 -3.26 1.76 37.53
C LEU A 305 -3.38 0.37 36.90
N PHE A 306 -3.16 0.26 35.58
CA PHE A 306 -3.16 -1.01 34.88
C PHE A 306 -2.08 -1.96 35.42
N HIS A 307 -0.84 -1.47 35.56
CA HIS A 307 0.26 -2.29 36.08
C HIS A 307 0.03 -2.71 37.54
N PHE A 308 -0.51 -1.81 38.36
CA PHE A 308 -0.91 -2.17 39.73
C PHE A 308 -1.96 -3.28 39.74
N LEU A 309 -3.01 -3.16 38.92
CA LEU A 309 -4.06 -4.17 38.84
C LEU A 309 -3.53 -5.52 38.38
N ILE A 310 -2.65 -5.55 37.37
CA ILE A 310 -2.01 -6.78 36.88
C ILE A 310 -1.12 -7.41 37.95
N THR A 311 -0.30 -6.62 38.65
CA THR A 311 0.53 -7.13 39.76
C THR A 311 -0.34 -7.63 40.91
N LEU A 312 -1.45 -6.97 41.21
CA LEU A 312 -2.41 -7.42 42.23
C LEU A 312 -3.02 -8.77 41.86
N PHE A 313 -3.46 -8.97 40.61
CA PHE A 313 -3.96 -10.26 40.14
C PHE A 313 -2.90 -11.37 40.19
N TYR A 314 -1.64 -11.03 39.87
CA TYR A 314 -0.53 -11.96 40.01
C TYR A 314 -0.36 -12.41 41.47
N LEU A 315 -0.33 -11.47 42.42
CA LEU A 315 -0.21 -11.78 43.85
C LEU A 315 -1.44 -12.56 44.36
N GLU A 316 -2.65 -12.16 43.94
CA GLU A 316 -3.92 -12.85 44.22
C GLU A 316 -3.87 -14.31 43.76
N ALA A 317 -3.49 -14.55 42.51
CA ALA A 317 -3.39 -15.89 41.95
C ALA A 317 -2.41 -16.77 42.73
N ARG A 318 -1.27 -16.22 43.17
CA ARG A 318 -0.30 -16.97 43.97
C ARG A 318 -0.85 -17.42 45.32
N VAL A 319 -1.69 -16.61 45.94
CA VAL A 319 -2.22 -16.99 47.25
C VAL A 319 -3.39 -17.92 47.16
N VAL A 320 -4.31 -17.66 46.24
CA VAL A 320 -5.47 -18.53 46.10
C VAL A 320 -5.08 -19.90 45.55
N LYS A 321 -4.00 -20.01 44.76
CA LYS A 321 -3.58 -21.30 44.19
C LYS A 321 -2.46 -22.00 44.92
N GLU A 322 -1.54 -21.24 45.49
CA GLU A 322 -0.30 -21.80 46.06
C GLU A 322 -0.29 -21.69 47.58
N GLY A 323 -1.34 -21.10 48.17
CA GLY A 323 -1.35 -20.75 49.58
C GLY A 323 -0.19 -19.81 49.95
N TRP A 324 0.37 -19.09 48.96
CA TRP A 324 1.42 -18.11 49.23
C TRP A 324 0.88 -17.10 50.24
N ARG A 325 1.68 -16.75 51.24
CA ARG A 325 1.28 -15.85 52.31
C ARG A 325 2.28 -14.71 52.33
N PRO A 326 1.93 -13.52 51.84
CA PRO A 326 2.93 -12.47 51.71
C PRO A 326 3.25 -11.88 53.09
N PRO A 327 4.44 -11.29 53.30
CA PRO A 327 4.83 -10.68 54.56
C PRO A 327 4.21 -9.27 54.73
N TRP A 328 2.92 -9.09 54.43
CA TRP A 328 2.25 -7.79 54.45
C TRP A 328 2.38 -7.11 55.82
N ARG A 329 2.70 -5.81 55.81
CA ARG A 329 2.64 -5.01 57.03
C ARG A 329 1.19 -4.65 57.38
N GLU A 330 0.99 -4.54 58.68
CA GLU A 330 -0.21 -4.17 59.43
C GLU A 330 -1.20 -3.13 58.82
N ALA A 331 -0.85 -2.28 57.84
CA ALA A 331 -1.79 -1.28 57.30
C ALA A 331 -2.84 -1.85 56.33
N LEU A 332 -2.63 -3.04 55.77
CA LEU A 332 -3.54 -3.73 54.83
C LEU A 332 -4.30 -4.89 55.50
N ARG A 333 -4.45 -4.78 56.83
CA ARG A 333 -4.74 -5.81 57.84
C ARG A 333 -6.00 -6.67 57.67
N GLN A 334 -6.91 -6.37 56.75
CA GLN A 334 -8.28 -6.91 56.86
C GLN A 334 -8.52 -8.26 56.17
N ASP A 335 -7.76 -8.62 55.11
CA ASP A 335 -8.26 -9.69 54.24
C ASP A 335 -7.44 -10.99 54.16
N TRP A 336 -6.11 -11.02 54.42
CA TRP A 336 -5.36 -12.29 54.32
C TRP A 336 -4.31 -12.58 55.42
N PRO A 337 -3.95 -13.87 55.62
CA PRO A 337 -2.95 -14.33 56.60
C PRO A 337 -1.47 -14.18 56.17
N ARG A 338 -0.58 -14.09 57.18
CA ARG A 338 0.88 -13.81 57.09
C ARG A 338 1.76 -15.07 56.89
N SER A 339 2.98 -14.89 56.35
CA SER A 339 4.12 -15.84 56.40
C SER A 339 5.38 -15.19 56.98
N ASP A 340 6.22 -16.00 57.61
CA ASP A 340 7.57 -15.64 58.09
C ASP A 340 8.69 -15.99 57.08
N ALA A 341 8.33 -16.42 55.87
CA ALA A 341 9.31 -16.77 54.83
C ALA A 341 10.06 -15.55 54.29
N ALA A 342 11.38 -15.64 54.20
CA ALA A 342 12.23 -14.59 53.63
C ALA A 342 11.90 -14.36 52.14
N PRO A 343 11.91 -13.10 51.67
CA PRO A 343 11.74 -12.81 50.24
C PRO A 343 12.88 -13.46 49.44
N PRO A 344 12.61 -13.99 48.23
CA PRO A 344 13.64 -14.56 47.38
C PRO A 344 14.76 -13.54 47.10
N HIS A 345 16.01 -14.01 47.19
CA HIS A 345 17.21 -13.20 47.05
C HIS A 345 17.44 -12.79 45.59
N LEU A 346 17.21 -11.52 45.28
CA LEU A 346 17.35 -10.88 43.96
C LEU A 346 18.76 -10.99 43.34
N GLY A 347 19.08 -12.16 42.79
CA GLY A 347 20.27 -12.42 41.98
C GLY A 347 20.00 -12.17 40.49
N GLY A 348 20.76 -11.29 39.84
CA GLY A 348 20.57 -11.00 38.42
C GLY A 348 21.05 -12.14 37.51
N ARG A 349 20.26 -12.54 36.50
CA ARG A 349 20.65 -13.52 35.47
C ARG A 349 21.80 -13.05 34.54
N GLY A 350 22.22 -11.79 34.66
CA GLY A 350 23.40 -11.24 33.99
C GLY A 350 23.32 -11.27 32.46
N VAL A 351 24.43 -11.62 31.80
CA VAL A 351 24.59 -11.62 30.32
C VAL A 351 23.61 -12.54 29.61
N ARG A 352 23.17 -13.63 30.25
CA ARG A 352 22.23 -14.61 29.66
C ARG A 352 20.89 -13.97 29.29
N ALA A 353 20.37 -13.10 30.14
CA ALA A 353 19.12 -12.38 29.91
C ALA A 353 19.17 -11.47 28.68
N TRP A 354 20.33 -10.82 28.46
CA TRP A 354 20.56 -9.98 27.29
C TRP A 354 20.68 -10.77 25.98
N MET A 355 21.31 -11.95 26.02
CA MET A 355 21.39 -12.84 24.85
C MET A 355 20.01 -13.36 24.43
N GLU A 356 19.16 -13.74 25.38
CA GLU A 356 17.79 -14.19 25.11
C GLU A 356 16.94 -13.07 24.48
N LEU A 357 17.05 -11.84 25.01
CA LEU A 357 16.39 -10.66 24.44
C LEU A 357 16.81 -10.41 22.99
N LEU A 358 18.12 -10.47 22.72
CA LEU A 358 18.65 -10.28 21.38
C LEU A 358 18.13 -11.36 20.42
N GLY A 359 18.10 -12.62 20.87
CA GLY A 359 17.56 -13.73 20.07
C GLY A 359 16.09 -13.55 19.69
N VAL A 360 15.22 -13.19 20.66
CA VAL A 360 13.78 -12.96 20.38
C VAL A 360 13.57 -11.76 19.47
N THR A 361 14.33 -10.69 19.67
CA THR A 361 14.24 -9.48 18.83
C THR A 361 14.66 -9.78 17.39
N LEU A 362 15.74 -10.55 17.20
CA LEU A 362 16.19 -10.98 15.86
C LEU A 362 15.15 -11.88 15.18
N LEU A 363 14.55 -12.82 15.91
CA LEU A 363 13.49 -13.68 15.39
C LEU A 363 12.27 -12.87 14.96
N ALA A 364 11.80 -11.95 15.80
CA ALA A 364 10.67 -11.06 15.48
C ALA A 364 10.97 -10.21 14.23
N THR A 365 12.19 -9.65 14.16
CA THR A 365 12.64 -8.87 13.01
C THR A 365 12.73 -9.71 11.75
N ALA A 366 13.24 -10.95 11.84
CA ALA A 366 13.30 -11.86 10.70
C ALA A 366 11.90 -12.26 10.20
N LEU A 367 10.95 -12.50 11.11
CA LEU A 367 9.55 -12.78 10.77
C LEU A 367 8.88 -11.58 10.10
N LEU A 368 9.09 -10.37 10.64
CA LEU A 368 8.61 -9.13 10.03
C LEU A 368 9.26 -8.85 8.68
N ALA A 369 10.56 -9.10 8.53
CA ALA A 369 11.25 -8.94 7.25
C ALA A 369 10.78 -9.98 6.23
N ALA A 370 10.60 -11.24 6.63
CA ALA A 370 10.02 -12.27 5.77
C ALA A 370 8.60 -11.89 5.36
N LEU A 371 7.81 -11.33 6.28
CA LEU A 371 6.50 -10.78 5.98
C LEU A 371 6.61 -9.61 5.01
N MET A 372 7.46 -8.62 5.24
CA MET A 372 7.64 -7.47 4.36
C MET A 372 8.16 -7.86 2.98
N LEU A 373 8.97 -8.92 2.86
CA LEU A 373 9.39 -9.47 1.58
C LEU A 373 8.25 -10.24 0.89
N TRP A 374 7.43 -10.95 1.67
CA TRP A 374 6.28 -11.69 1.17
C TRP A 374 5.14 -10.75 0.75
N THR A 375 4.75 -9.80 1.61
CA THR A 375 3.87 -8.67 1.30
C THR A 375 4.50 -7.78 0.26
N GLY A 376 5.81 -7.57 0.25
CA GLY A 376 6.52 -6.77 -0.75
C GLY A 376 6.39 -7.36 -2.14
N ARG A 377 6.64 -8.66 -2.33
CA ARG A 377 6.45 -9.34 -3.63
C ARG A 377 5.00 -9.33 -4.11
N SER A 378 4.06 -9.44 -3.18
CA SER A 378 2.62 -9.45 -3.47
C SER A 378 2.02 -8.04 -3.62
N MET A 379 2.53 -7.06 -2.88
CA MET A 379 2.28 -5.63 -3.01
C MET A 379 2.93 -5.11 -4.27
N GLU A 380 4.08 -5.62 -4.72
CA GLU A 380 4.69 -5.27 -5.99
C GLU A 380 3.92 -5.92 -7.15
N ALA A 381 3.33 -7.11 -6.96
CA ALA A 381 2.38 -7.69 -7.92
C ALA A 381 1.04 -6.92 -7.99
N TRP A 382 0.55 -6.45 -6.84
CA TRP A 382 -0.68 -5.64 -6.73
C TRP A 382 -0.48 -4.19 -7.15
N LEU A 383 0.64 -3.56 -6.76
CA LEU A 383 1.10 -2.25 -7.21
C LEU A 383 1.37 -2.30 -8.71
N ARG A 384 1.99 -3.34 -9.27
CA ARG A 384 2.07 -3.48 -10.75
C ARG A 384 0.70 -3.54 -11.44
N HIS A 385 -0.37 -3.90 -10.71
CA HIS A 385 -1.77 -3.83 -11.18
C HIS A 385 -2.46 -2.48 -10.89
N ALA A 386 -1.99 -1.72 -9.90
CA ALA A 386 -2.60 -0.46 -9.44
C ALA A 386 -1.82 0.79 -9.92
N THR A 387 -0.51 0.72 -10.12
CA THR A 387 0.38 1.79 -10.61
C THR A 387 0.26 1.98 -12.11
N THR A 388 -0.22 0.99 -12.86
CA THR A 388 -0.75 1.23 -14.22
C THR A 388 -1.90 2.24 -14.23
N GLY A 389 -2.60 2.43 -13.11
CA GLY A 389 -3.62 3.47 -12.93
C GLY A 389 -3.16 4.73 -12.18
N LEU A 390 -2.06 4.70 -11.43
CA LEU A 390 -1.64 5.79 -10.52
C LEU A 390 -0.38 6.56 -10.97
N ASP A 391 0.49 5.99 -11.81
CA ASP A 391 1.68 6.71 -12.31
C ASP A 391 1.34 7.85 -13.30
N LEU A 392 0.09 7.95 -13.74
CA LEU A 392 -0.37 9.06 -14.61
C LEU A 392 -0.74 10.34 -13.85
N GLN A 393 -0.82 10.33 -12.51
CA GLN A 393 -1.15 11.53 -11.73
C GLN A 393 0.07 12.29 -11.19
N MET A 394 1.28 11.69 -11.12
CA MET A 394 2.47 12.36 -10.56
C MET A 394 3.41 13.00 -11.59
N GLN A 395 3.06 13.02 -12.89
CA GLN A 395 3.75 13.83 -13.92
C GLN A 395 2.93 15.03 -14.40
N GLN A 396 1.91 15.46 -13.65
CA GLN A 396 1.32 16.80 -13.85
C GLN A 396 2.20 17.86 -13.18
N GLY A 397 3.40 18.07 -13.72
CA GLY A 397 4.30 19.08 -13.20
C GLY A 397 5.61 19.14 -13.97
N GLN A 398 5.75 20.22 -14.74
CA GLN A 398 6.97 20.70 -15.42
C GLN A 398 7.25 20.12 -16.81
N GLY A 399 6.92 20.96 -17.80
CA GLY A 399 7.24 20.78 -19.20
C GLY A 399 6.55 21.86 -20.00
N THR A 400 7.18 23.03 -20.12
CA THR A 400 6.76 24.11 -21.03
C THR A 400 6.54 23.53 -22.45
N PRO A 401 5.38 23.75 -23.09
CA PRO A 401 5.15 23.26 -24.44
C PRO A 401 5.98 24.07 -25.44
N PRO A 402 6.58 23.43 -26.47
CA PRO A 402 7.11 24.17 -27.59
C PRO A 402 5.96 24.85 -28.33
N ALA A 403 6.15 26.14 -28.61
CA ALA A 403 5.25 26.94 -29.42
C ALA A 403 5.27 26.46 -30.87
N GLY A 404 4.08 26.34 -31.48
CA GLY A 404 3.89 26.18 -32.91
C GLY A 404 3.58 24.74 -33.36
N ALA A 405 2.29 24.43 -33.47
CA ALA A 405 1.81 23.45 -34.44
C ALA A 405 0.39 23.85 -34.84
N ASP A 406 0.24 24.08 -36.13
CA ASP A 406 -0.96 24.54 -36.82
C ASP A 406 -2.22 23.73 -36.49
N GLN A 407 -3.34 24.44 -36.55
CA GLN A 407 -4.67 23.88 -36.69
C GLN A 407 -4.77 23.14 -38.03
N GLY A 408 -4.57 21.83 -38.00
CA GLY A 408 -5.01 20.91 -39.06
C GLY A 408 -6.05 19.96 -38.50
N ASP A 409 -7.23 19.90 -39.11
CA ASP A 409 -8.37 19.04 -38.76
C ASP A 409 -8.11 17.53 -39.04
N GLY A 410 -6.95 17.00 -38.65
CA GLY A 410 -6.53 15.62 -38.90
C GLY A 410 -6.11 14.86 -37.63
N LEU A 411 -6.41 13.56 -37.58
CA LEU A 411 -5.89 12.64 -36.57
C LEU A 411 -4.36 12.58 -36.66
N SER A 412 -3.69 13.07 -35.61
CA SER A 412 -2.23 13.05 -35.45
C SER A 412 -1.84 11.93 -34.50
N ILE A 413 -0.96 11.04 -34.93
CA ILE A 413 -0.49 9.89 -34.15
C ILE A 413 1.00 10.07 -33.91
N THR A 414 1.45 10.09 -32.66
CA THR A 414 2.89 10.13 -32.33
C THR A 414 3.28 8.96 -31.45
N LEU A 415 4.51 8.48 -31.64
CA LEU A 415 5.10 7.42 -30.83
C LEU A 415 6.51 7.86 -30.40
N GLY A 416 6.81 7.77 -29.11
CA GLY A 416 8.11 8.14 -28.56
C GLY A 416 8.62 7.15 -27.52
N VAL A 417 9.92 7.20 -27.27
CA VAL A 417 10.56 6.48 -26.16
C VAL A 417 10.69 7.45 -24.97
N ASP A 418 10.19 7.06 -23.81
CA ASP A 418 10.14 7.93 -22.63
C ASP A 418 11.23 7.57 -21.61
N THR A 419 11.01 6.50 -20.82
CA THR A 419 11.90 6.13 -19.71
C THR A 419 12.50 4.75 -19.92
N PHE A 420 13.80 4.62 -19.61
CA PHE A 420 14.54 3.34 -19.54
C PHE A 420 14.71 2.89 -18.08
N PHE A 421 14.30 1.67 -17.78
CA PHE A 421 14.39 1.06 -16.45
C PHE A 421 15.55 0.06 -16.43
N THR A 422 16.73 0.54 -16.06
CA THR A 422 17.98 -0.24 -16.02
C THR A 422 18.41 -0.67 -14.61
N GLN A 423 17.67 -0.24 -13.57
CA GLN A 423 18.01 -0.54 -12.17
C GLN A 423 17.96 -2.04 -11.85
N ASN A 424 17.09 -2.79 -12.54
CA ASN A 424 17.06 -4.24 -12.47
C ASN A 424 17.82 -4.86 -13.66
N ARG A 425 19.11 -5.15 -13.49
CA ARG A 425 19.94 -5.77 -14.55
C ARG A 425 19.39 -7.12 -15.07
N GLN A 426 18.55 -7.79 -14.30
CA GLN A 426 17.95 -9.07 -14.68
C GLN A 426 16.72 -8.93 -15.57
N ASP A 427 16.04 -7.77 -15.56
CA ASP A 427 14.86 -7.50 -16.39
C ASP A 427 14.83 -6.02 -16.85
N PRO A 428 15.78 -5.63 -17.73
CA PRO A 428 15.80 -4.28 -18.27
C PRO A 428 14.57 -4.05 -19.16
N SER A 429 13.93 -2.89 -19.03
CA SER A 429 12.75 -2.53 -19.82
C SER A 429 12.73 -1.05 -20.20
N LEU A 430 11.93 -0.70 -21.21
CA LEU A 430 11.72 0.69 -21.63
C LEU A 430 10.23 0.97 -21.86
N TRP A 431 9.84 2.23 -21.81
CA TRP A 431 8.48 2.67 -22.13
C TRP A 431 8.38 3.32 -23.51
N LEU A 432 7.41 2.84 -24.30
CA LEU A 432 6.92 3.51 -25.49
C LEU A 432 5.63 4.25 -25.14
N VAL A 433 5.55 5.52 -25.56
CA VAL A 433 4.39 6.38 -25.33
C VAL A 433 3.74 6.67 -26.67
N LEU A 434 2.49 6.24 -26.81
CA LEU A 434 1.63 6.52 -27.96
C LEU A 434 0.70 7.69 -27.63
N ARG A 435 0.62 8.69 -28.50
CA ARG A 435 -0.32 9.81 -28.39
C ARG A 435 -1.19 9.92 -29.63
N LEU A 436 -2.48 10.15 -29.44
CA LEU A 436 -3.48 10.41 -30.48
C LEU A 436 -4.07 11.81 -30.24
N ASN A 437 -3.88 12.71 -31.19
CA ASN A 437 -4.36 14.08 -31.15
C ASN A 437 -5.39 14.31 -32.27
N GLY A 438 -6.42 15.13 -32.01
CA GLY A 438 -7.43 15.49 -33.01
C GLY A 438 -8.67 14.58 -33.06
N PHE A 439 -8.81 13.68 -32.08
CA PHE A 439 -10.02 12.85 -31.92
C PHE A 439 -11.11 13.67 -31.17
N ARG A 440 -11.78 14.61 -31.86
CA ARG A 440 -12.87 15.48 -31.30
C ARG A 440 -14.27 14.86 -31.47
N PRO A 441 -15.32 15.30 -30.74
CA PRO A 441 -15.57 15.11 -29.31
C PRO A 441 -16.87 14.30 -29.11
N LEU A 442 -16.79 12.97 -29.09
CA LEU A 442 -17.87 12.12 -28.57
C LEU A 442 -17.37 11.23 -27.41
N TRP A 443 -16.13 11.48 -26.96
CA TRP A 443 -15.44 10.69 -25.95
C TRP A 443 -15.36 11.45 -24.61
N PRO A 444 -16.16 11.08 -23.60
CA PRO A 444 -16.05 11.65 -22.26
C PRO A 444 -14.75 11.17 -21.59
N ALA A 445 -14.16 12.02 -20.74
CA ALA A 445 -12.89 11.72 -20.07
C ALA A 445 -12.97 10.48 -19.16
N GLU A 446 -14.17 10.16 -18.70
CA GLU A 446 -14.46 9.05 -17.79
C GLU A 446 -14.49 7.67 -18.47
N LEU A 447 -14.37 7.61 -19.80
CA LEU A 447 -14.45 6.37 -20.59
C LEU A 447 -13.07 5.89 -21.05
N HIS A 448 -12.64 4.71 -20.57
CA HIS A 448 -11.35 4.09 -20.91
C HIS A 448 -11.54 2.89 -21.87
N PRO A 449 -11.40 3.07 -23.19
CA PRO A 449 -11.63 2.00 -24.16
C PRO A 449 -10.46 1.00 -24.21
N GLN A 450 -10.74 -0.24 -23.85
CA GLN A 450 -9.74 -1.30 -23.98
C GLN A 450 -9.63 -1.81 -25.43
N GLY A 451 -8.40 -2.05 -25.87
CA GLY A 451 -8.10 -2.77 -27.12
C GLY A 451 -8.27 -1.95 -28.40
N LEU A 452 -8.22 -0.62 -28.33
CA LEU A 452 -8.16 0.25 -29.51
C LEU A 452 -6.75 0.36 -30.10
N ALA A 453 -5.72 0.20 -29.28
CA ALA A 453 -4.34 0.26 -29.72
C ALA A 453 -3.59 -0.98 -29.27
N ARG A 454 -2.70 -1.44 -30.13
CA ARG A 454 -1.71 -2.48 -29.85
C ARG A 454 -0.41 -2.04 -30.49
N ILE A 455 0.67 -2.14 -29.75
CA ILE A 455 2.00 -1.97 -30.33
C ILE A 455 2.55 -3.39 -30.42
N VAL A 456 3.30 -3.69 -31.47
CA VAL A 456 4.03 -4.94 -31.65
C VAL A 456 5.48 -4.59 -31.88
N ILE A 457 6.39 -5.17 -31.09
CA ILE A 457 7.84 -5.00 -31.30
C ILE A 457 8.33 -6.18 -32.12
N GLU A 458 9.08 -5.88 -33.16
CA GLU A 458 9.69 -6.88 -34.05
C GLU A 458 11.15 -7.09 -33.66
N GLU A 459 11.88 -5.99 -33.39
CA GLU A 459 13.29 -6.04 -33.01
C GLU A 459 13.71 -4.81 -32.20
N VAL A 460 14.73 -5.00 -31.35
CA VAL A 460 15.47 -3.93 -30.67
C VAL A 460 16.94 -4.13 -30.99
N ARG A 461 17.54 -3.31 -31.85
CA ARG A 461 18.92 -3.49 -32.31
C ARG A 461 19.93 -2.80 -31.40
N ASP A 462 21.04 -3.48 -31.14
CA ASP A 462 22.20 -2.92 -30.47
C ASP A 462 23.25 -2.31 -31.42
N ASP A 463 24.32 -1.77 -30.86
CA ASP A 463 25.48 -1.19 -31.54
C ASP A 463 26.24 -2.19 -32.45
N ARG A 464 26.08 -3.49 -32.21
CA ARG A 464 26.68 -4.59 -32.99
C ARG A 464 25.68 -5.23 -33.96
N GLY A 465 24.46 -4.70 -34.05
CA GLY A 465 23.38 -5.23 -34.88
C GLY A 465 22.66 -6.45 -34.29
N GLY A 466 22.93 -6.81 -33.03
CA GLY A 466 22.25 -7.87 -32.29
C GLY A 466 20.86 -7.45 -31.83
N ASN A 467 19.91 -8.40 -31.82
CA ASN A 467 18.56 -8.17 -31.30
C ASN A 467 18.53 -8.36 -29.78
N ARG A 468 18.16 -7.31 -29.05
CA ARG A 468 18.04 -7.25 -27.59
C ARG A 468 16.61 -7.37 -27.10
N TYR A 469 15.64 -7.56 -27.98
CA TYR A 469 14.24 -7.73 -27.61
C TYR A 469 13.99 -9.10 -26.97
N ASN A 470 13.36 -9.12 -25.80
CA ASN A 470 13.03 -10.35 -25.10
C ASN A 470 11.63 -10.88 -25.48
N ALA A 471 11.50 -11.38 -26.70
CA ALA A 471 10.24 -11.91 -27.22
C ALA A 471 9.68 -13.11 -26.41
N GLY A 472 10.51 -13.78 -25.61
CA GLY A 472 10.12 -14.91 -24.76
C GLY A 472 9.51 -14.51 -23.41
N SER A 473 9.50 -13.22 -23.07
CA SER A 473 8.88 -12.74 -21.84
C SER A 473 7.38 -13.03 -21.81
N GLN A 474 6.87 -13.45 -20.65
CA GLN A 474 5.42 -13.64 -20.43
C GLN A 474 4.61 -12.34 -20.68
N PHE A 475 5.26 -11.19 -20.54
CA PHE A 475 4.71 -9.86 -20.80
C PHE A 475 4.65 -9.48 -22.28
N GLU A 476 5.23 -10.29 -23.18
CA GLU A 476 5.12 -10.08 -24.64
C GLU A 476 4.01 -10.95 -25.27
N GLN A 477 3.29 -11.72 -24.47
CA GLN A 477 2.19 -12.57 -24.95
C GLN A 477 0.85 -11.83 -25.01
N GLY A 478 0.18 -11.91 -26.16
CA GLY A 478 -1.25 -11.66 -26.37
C GLY A 478 -1.81 -10.37 -25.76
N VAL A 479 -2.25 -10.43 -24.50
CA VAL A 479 -2.99 -9.38 -23.79
C VAL A 479 -2.13 -8.16 -23.47
N PHE A 480 -0.84 -8.34 -23.17
CA PHE A 480 0.06 -7.27 -22.70
C PHE A 480 0.62 -6.37 -23.82
N SER A 481 0.45 -6.78 -25.08
CA SER A 481 0.78 -5.93 -26.23
C SER A 481 -0.26 -4.83 -26.50
N ARG A 482 -1.44 -4.93 -25.88
CA ARG A 482 -2.50 -3.93 -25.97
C ARG A 482 -2.12 -2.70 -25.15
N VAL A 483 -2.37 -1.53 -25.72
CA VAL A 483 -2.13 -0.24 -25.08
C VAL A 483 -3.46 0.31 -24.61
N ASP A 484 -3.57 0.56 -23.31
CA ASP A 484 -4.71 1.24 -22.73
C ASP A 484 -4.56 2.75 -22.97
N LEU A 485 -5.56 3.35 -23.63
CA LEU A 485 -5.55 4.75 -24.01
C LEU A 485 -6.37 5.55 -23.00
N GLN A 486 -5.74 6.54 -22.39
CA GLN A 486 -6.34 7.42 -21.39
C GLN A 486 -6.32 8.88 -21.86
N PRO A 487 -7.22 9.74 -21.37
CA PRO A 487 -7.18 11.17 -21.67
C PRO A 487 -5.81 11.79 -21.31
N GLY A 488 -5.24 12.53 -22.25
CA GLY A 488 -3.98 13.25 -22.08
C GLY A 488 -4.17 14.59 -21.36
N THR A 489 -3.08 15.38 -21.29
CA THR A 489 -3.12 16.71 -20.64
C THR A 489 -3.77 17.75 -21.52
N ARG A 490 -3.81 17.54 -22.84
CA ARG A 490 -4.53 18.41 -23.78
C ARG A 490 -5.94 17.89 -24.03
N GLN A 491 -6.88 18.82 -24.17
CA GLN A 491 -8.26 18.49 -24.52
C GLN A 491 -8.31 17.80 -25.89
N GLY A 492 -8.82 16.56 -25.94
CA GLY A 492 -8.88 15.74 -27.15
C GLY A 492 -7.60 14.96 -27.48
N GLU A 493 -6.67 14.85 -26.53
CA GLU A 493 -5.52 13.94 -26.58
C GLU A 493 -5.86 12.61 -25.89
N LEU A 494 -5.46 11.49 -26.49
CA LEU A 494 -5.37 10.18 -25.83
C LEU A 494 -3.91 9.75 -25.75
N ARG A 495 -3.48 9.29 -24.57
CA ARG A 495 -2.12 8.80 -24.30
C ARG A 495 -2.18 7.37 -23.78
N GLY A 496 -1.28 6.52 -24.27
CA GLY A 496 -1.10 5.17 -23.74
C GLY A 496 0.38 4.79 -23.67
N ILE A 497 0.71 3.91 -22.72
CA ILE A 497 2.09 3.49 -22.46
C ILE A 497 2.21 1.98 -22.70
N ARG A 498 3.27 1.56 -23.36
CA ARG A 498 3.67 0.15 -23.46
C ARG A 498 5.08 -0.05 -22.91
N THR A 499 5.21 -1.00 -21.99
CA THR A 499 6.52 -1.50 -21.55
C THR A 499 7.04 -2.54 -22.54
N VAL A 500 8.33 -2.41 -22.90
CA VAL A 500 9.06 -3.34 -23.77
C VAL A 500 10.17 -3.98 -22.97
N HIS A 501 10.19 -5.32 -22.90
CA HIS A 501 11.21 -6.06 -22.16
C HIS A 501 12.42 -6.38 -23.02
N LEU A 502 13.61 -6.19 -22.46
CA LEU A 502 14.89 -6.43 -23.12
C LEU A 502 15.61 -7.63 -22.51
N LEU A 503 16.58 -8.18 -23.23
CA LEU A 503 17.40 -9.28 -22.75
C LEU A 503 18.23 -8.82 -21.51
N PRO A 504 18.47 -9.71 -20.53
CA PRO A 504 19.25 -9.37 -19.34
C PRO A 504 20.61 -8.72 -19.66
N GLY A 505 20.98 -7.72 -18.87
CA GLY A 505 22.22 -6.97 -19.04
C GLY A 505 22.24 -5.94 -20.19
N THR A 506 21.13 -5.74 -20.90
CA THR A 506 21.01 -4.65 -21.89
C THR A 506 20.98 -3.29 -21.18
N ARG A 507 21.84 -2.36 -21.61
CA ARG A 507 21.88 -0.97 -21.10
C ARG A 507 21.25 -0.03 -22.13
N GLU A 508 20.84 1.14 -21.68
CA GLU A 508 20.23 2.17 -22.54
C GLU A 508 21.14 2.56 -23.71
N GLU A 509 22.44 2.74 -23.46
CA GLU A 509 23.45 3.08 -24.47
C GLU A 509 23.62 2.02 -25.57
N ASP A 510 23.27 0.76 -25.24
CA ASP A 510 23.38 -0.36 -26.17
C ASP A 510 22.25 -0.30 -27.21
N VAL A 511 21.07 0.26 -26.89
CA VAL A 511 19.92 0.31 -27.82
C VAL A 511 20.14 1.39 -28.88
N LYS A 512 20.04 1.04 -30.18
CA LYS A 512 20.18 1.99 -31.31
C LYS A 512 18.91 2.18 -32.10
N ALA A 513 18.13 1.12 -32.27
CA ALA A 513 16.87 1.17 -33.00
C ALA A 513 15.85 0.22 -32.38
N ILE A 514 14.60 0.66 -32.33
CA ILE A 514 13.44 -0.15 -31.93
C ILE A 514 12.50 -0.16 -33.13
N SER A 515 12.27 -1.33 -33.72
CA SER A 515 11.39 -1.48 -34.88
C SER A 515 10.16 -2.29 -34.51
N GLY A 516 9.03 -1.93 -35.12
CA GLY A 516 7.78 -2.63 -34.92
C GLY A 516 6.64 -1.98 -35.67
N ARG A 517 5.42 -2.24 -35.21
CA ARG A 517 4.20 -1.66 -35.78
C ARG A 517 3.20 -1.28 -34.69
N VAL A 518 2.48 -0.20 -34.93
CA VAL A 518 1.31 0.20 -34.14
C VAL A 518 0.05 -0.23 -34.90
N GLU A 519 -0.71 -1.15 -34.32
CA GLU A 519 -2.02 -1.58 -34.79
C GLU A 519 -3.08 -0.75 -34.04
N LEU A 520 -3.78 0.13 -34.75
CA LEU A 520 -4.93 0.87 -34.22
C LEU A 520 -6.22 0.31 -34.80
N ASN A 521 -7.24 0.15 -33.97
CA ASN A 521 -8.55 -0.34 -34.35
C ASN A 521 -9.61 0.67 -33.91
N LEU A 522 -9.59 1.84 -34.55
CA LEU A 522 -10.39 3.00 -34.16
C LEU A 522 -11.79 2.92 -34.78
N PRO A 523 -12.86 3.24 -34.03
CA PRO A 523 -14.19 3.39 -34.61
C PRO A 523 -14.23 4.64 -35.51
N ASP A 524 -14.89 4.53 -36.67
CA ASP A 524 -15.07 5.66 -37.59
C ASP A 524 -15.98 6.75 -37.00
N GLU A 525 -16.96 6.35 -36.19
CA GLU A 525 -17.89 7.23 -35.47
C GLU A 525 -18.20 6.68 -34.07
N VAL A 526 -18.56 7.56 -33.13
CA VAL A 526 -18.98 7.17 -31.77
C VAL A 526 -20.33 7.80 -31.48
N SER A 527 -21.36 6.99 -31.24
CA SER A 527 -22.69 7.45 -30.83
C SER A 527 -22.94 7.17 -29.36
N SER A 528 -23.90 7.87 -28.75
CA SER A 528 -24.34 7.61 -27.37
C SER A 528 -25.82 7.28 -27.32
N LEU A 529 -26.18 6.21 -26.62
CA LEU A 529 -27.56 5.84 -26.31
C LEU A 529 -27.86 6.15 -24.84
N VAL A 530 -28.92 6.89 -24.58
CA VAL A 530 -29.37 7.22 -23.21
C VAL A 530 -30.49 6.26 -22.81
N LEU A 531 -30.34 5.64 -21.65
CA LEU A 531 -31.32 4.77 -21.02
C LEU A 531 -31.76 5.39 -19.69
N THR A 532 -33.07 5.42 -19.46
CA THR A 532 -33.69 5.99 -18.26
C THR A 532 -34.48 4.93 -17.50
N PRO A 533 -34.81 5.14 -16.20
CA PRO A 533 -35.63 4.21 -15.44
C PRO A 533 -36.97 3.87 -16.11
N ALA A 534 -37.53 4.79 -16.90
CA ALA A 534 -38.80 4.58 -17.61
C ALA A 534 -38.75 3.46 -18.66
N GLN A 535 -37.54 3.07 -19.09
CA GLN A 535 -37.31 2.04 -20.12
C GLN A 535 -36.96 0.68 -19.49
N GLU A 536 -37.14 0.52 -18.17
CA GLU A 536 -36.92 -0.75 -17.49
C GLU A 536 -37.88 -1.83 -18.01
N GLY A 537 -37.34 -2.96 -18.43
CA GLY A 537 -38.07 -4.04 -19.10
C GLY A 537 -38.28 -3.85 -20.60
N GLU A 538 -37.97 -2.68 -21.16
CA GLU A 538 -38.11 -2.40 -22.59
C GLU A 538 -36.87 -2.79 -23.39
N THR A 539 -37.07 -3.17 -24.66
CA THR A 539 -35.98 -3.39 -25.61
C THR A 539 -35.74 -2.11 -26.40
N VAL A 540 -34.63 -1.45 -26.14
CA VAL A 540 -34.20 -0.25 -26.86
C VAL A 540 -33.35 -0.66 -28.05
N THR A 541 -33.75 -0.25 -29.25
CA THR A 541 -33.03 -0.53 -30.50
C THR A 541 -32.35 0.75 -30.99
N THR A 542 -31.05 0.70 -31.28
CA THR A 542 -30.32 1.83 -31.88
C THR A 542 -30.68 1.99 -33.36
N GLU A 543 -30.34 3.13 -33.95
CA GLU A 543 -30.50 3.37 -35.39
C GLU A 543 -29.81 2.30 -36.25
N ASP A 544 -28.67 1.77 -35.78
CA ASP A 544 -27.93 0.68 -36.41
C ASP A 544 -28.49 -0.73 -36.11
N GLY A 545 -29.66 -0.83 -35.50
CA GLY A 545 -30.34 -2.10 -35.21
C GLY A 545 -29.83 -2.86 -33.97
N LEU A 546 -28.99 -2.26 -33.13
CA LEU A 546 -28.50 -2.89 -31.90
C LEU A 546 -29.57 -2.89 -30.82
N LYS A 547 -29.88 -4.06 -30.27
CA LYS A 547 -30.91 -4.22 -29.24
C LYS A 547 -30.28 -4.32 -27.86
N PHE A 548 -30.71 -3.47 -26.93
CA PHE A 548 -30.35 -3.48 -25.53
C PHE A 548 -31.61 -3.63 -24.69
N VAL A 549 -31.56 -4.47 -23.65
CA VAL A 549 -32.68 -4.62 -22.71
C VAL A 549 -32.23 -4.15 -21.35
N LEU A 550 -32.84 -3.08 -20.84
CA LEU A 550 -32.61 -2.60 -19.49
C LEU A 550 -33.39 -3.50 -18.53
N GLN A 551 -32.72 -4.50 -17.93
CA GLN A 551 -33.41 -5.50 -17.09
C GLN A 551 -33.77 -4.97 -15.72
N GLN A 552 -32.94 -4.07 -15.17
CA GLN A 552 -33.15 -3.49 -13.86
C GLN A 552 -32.44 -2.14 -13.78
N PHE A 553 -33.14 -1.11 -13.29
CA PHE A 553 -32.56 0.22 -13.04
C PHE A 553 -32.64 0.56 -11.55
N GLY A 554 -31.69 0.04 -10.75
CA GLY A 554 -31.55 0.40 -9.34
C GLY A 554 -30.83 1.74 -9.16
N SER A 555 -30.90 2.31 -7.95
CA SER A 555 -30.21 3.57 -7.64
C SER A 555 -28.69 3.44 -7.80
N GLU A 556 -28.12 2.31 -7.37
CA GLU A 556 -26.66 2.08 -7.37
C GLU A 556 -26.23 0.86 -8.20
N GLU A 557 -27.18 0.03 -8.65
CA GLU A 557 -26.91 -1.15 -9.48
C GLU A 557 -27.86 -1.17 -10.69
N ILE A 558 -27.29 -1.19 -11.90
CA ILE A 558 -28.06 -1.23 -13.16
C ILE A 558 -27.68 -2.48 -13.95
N ARG A 559 -28.70 -3.27 -14.36
CA ARG A 559 -28.51 -4.49 -15.15
C ARG A 559 -28.97 -4.31 -16.59
N LEU A 560 -28.07 -4.64 -17.51
CA LEU A 560 -28.27 -4.54 -18.95
C LEU A 560 -28.11 -5.92 -19.59
N ALA A 561 -29.12 -6.41 -20.29
CA ALA A 561 -28.97 -7.58 -21.16
C ALA A 561 -28.27 -7.18 -22.46
N LEU A 562 -27.27 -7.98 -22.85
CA LEU A 562 -26.56 -7.78 -24.11
C LEU A 562 -27.22 -8.57 -25.24
N PRO A 563 -27.13 -8.10 -26.50
CA PRO A 563 -27.61 -8.86 -27.65
C PRO A 563 -26.79 -10.16 -27.83
N ASP A 564 -27.50 -11.27 -28.12
CA ASP A 564 -26.95 -12.62 -28.17
C ASP A 564 -25.99 -12.87 -29.36
N ASP A 565 -26.09 -12.09 -30.43
CA ASP A 565 -25.26 -12.21 -31.64
C ASP A 565 -24.68 -10.85 -32.08
N GLY A 566 -23.40 -10.58 -31.78
CA GLY A 566 -22.56 -9.82 -32.72
C GLY A 566 -21.86 -8.49 -32.33
N PRO A 567 -22.27 -7.64 -31.35
CA PRO A 567 -21.69 -6.30 -31.26
C PRO A 567 -21.17 -5.89 -29.88
N GLN A 568 -20.67 -6.82 -29.05
CA GLN A 568 -19.93 -6.44 -27.84
C GLN A 568 -18.71 -5.56 -28.17
N GLU A 569 -18.10 -5.75 -29.34
CA GLU A 569 -17.02 -4.91 -29.84
C GLU A 569 -17.47 -3.49 -30.20
N ARG A 570 -18.77 -3.25 -30.36
CA ARG A 570 -19.32 -1.91 -30.60
C ARG A 570 -19.59 -1.16 -29.30
N LEU A 571 -19.82 -1.84 -28.18
CA LEU A 571 -19.97 -1.16 -26.89
C LEU A 571 -18.60 -0.71 -26.37
N LEU A 572 -18.30 0.57 -26.51
CA LEU A 572 -17.04 1.18 -26.09
C LEU A 572 -16.99 1.39 -24.57
N GLY A 573 -18.15 1.64 -23.95
CA GLY A 573 -18.34 1.55 -22.51
C GLY A 573 -19.62 2.22 -22.02
N VAL A 574 -19.74 2.36 -20.70
CA VAL A 574 -20.98 2.72 -20.02
C VAL A 574 -20.68 3.73 -18.92
N LEU A 575 -21.43 4.83 -18.86
CA LEU A 575 -21.36 5.84 -17.81
C LEU A 575 -22.74 6.10 -17.22
N GLY A 576 -22.80 6.38 -15.92
CA GLY A 576 -23.99 6.91 -15.27
C GLY A 576 -23.96 8.44 -15.26
N VAL A 577 -25.12 9.08 -15.19
CA VAL A 577 -25.23 10.49 -14.82
C VAL A 577 -25.92 10.57 -13.48
N ASP A 578 -25.28 11.25 -12.53
CA ASP A 578 -25.82 11.44 -11.19
C ASP A 578 -26.95 12.49 -11.16
N ASN A 579 -27.56 12.67 -9.99
CA ASN A 579 -28.61 13.68 -9.80
C ASN A 579 -28.14 15.13 -10.03
N GLY A 580 -26.84 15.39 -9.97
CA GLY A 580 -26.22 16.69 -10.24
C GLY A 580 -25.90 16.93 -11.72
N GLY A 581 -26.19 15.96 -12.61
CA GLY A 581 -25.89 16.04 -14.03
C GLY A 581 -24.43 15.71 -14.39
N ARG A 582 -23.65 15.15 -13.45
CA ARG A 582 -22.25 14.79 -13.66
C ARG A 582 -22.14 13.34 -14.16
N LEU A 583 -21.24 13.13 -15.13
CA LEU A 583 -20.88 11.79 -15.60
C LEU A 583 -20.04 11.05 -14.55
N ILE A 584 -20.40 9.80 -14.28
CA ILE A 584 -19.73 8.92 -13.32
C ILE A 584 -19.47 7.54 -13.95
N ALA A 585 -18.26 7.02 -13.74
CA ALA A 585 -17.88 5.68 -14.19
C ALA A 585 -18.37 4.60 -13.19
N PRO A 586 -18.70 3.39 -13.67
CA PRO A 586 -19.07 2.28 -12.78
C PRO A 586 -17.87 1.84 -11.93
N VAL A 587 -18.11 1.61 -10.64
CA VAL A 587 -17.10 1.10 -9.68
C VAL A 587 -17.00 -0.42 -9.68
N SER A 588 -18.02 -1.10 -10.21
CA SER A 588 -18.00 -2.55 -10.37
C SER A 588 -18.73 -2.99 -11.62
N ARG A 589 -18.28 -4.11 -12.19
CA ARG A 589 -18.88 -4.76 -13.36
C ARG A 589 -18.95 -6.26 -13.11
N ALA A 590 -20.16 -6.82 -13.14
CA ALA A 590 -20.39 -8.26 -13.08
C ALA A 590 -21.08 -8.73 -14.36
N SER A 591 -20.76 -9.93 -14.84
CA SER A 591 -21.41 -10.50 -16.03
C SER A 591 -21.86 -11.93 -15.78
N SER A 592 -23.02 -12.29 -16.32
CA SER A 592 -23.55 -13.65 -16.25
C SER A 592 -23.10 -14.49 -17.46
N ARG A 593 -22.77 -15.77 -17.21
CA ARG A 593 -22.50 -16.78 -18.26
C ARG A 593 -23.74 -17.64 -18.49
N GLY A 594 -24.33 -17.64 -19.69
CA GLY A 594 -25.51 -18.46 -20.04
C GLY A 594 -26.26 -17.90 -21.25
N ARG A 595 -27.45 -18.45 -21.57
CA ARG A 595 -28.35 -17.97 -22.65
C ARG A 595 -29.05 -16.63 -22.36
N ASN A 596 -29.04 -16.18 -21.10
CA ASN A 596 -29.61 -14.90 -20.69
C ASN A 596 -28.47 -14.01 -20.16
N ARG A 597 -27.61 -13.55 -21.07
CA ARG A 597 -26.43 -12.75 -20.72
C ARG A 597 -26.85 -11.36 -20.29
N TRP A 598 -26.46 -10.99 -19.08
CA TRP A 598 -26.57 -9.64 -18.57
C TRP A 598 -25.25 -9.17 -17.98
N ILE A 599 -25.06 -7.85 -17.99
CA ILE A 599 -24.00 -7.14 -17.30
C ILE A 599 -24.64 -6.25 -16.24
N SER A 600 -24.19 -6.40 -15.00
CA SER A 600 -24.51 -5.48 -13.91
C SER A 600 -23.39 -4.45 -13.75
N TYR A 601 -23.78 -3.18 -13.66
CA TYR A 601 -22.91 -2.04 -13.42
C TYR A 601 -23.27 -1.44 -12.07
N GLY A 602 -22.30 -1.43 -11.14
CA GLY A 602 -22.45 -0.78 -9.83
C GLY A 602 -21.85 0.63 -9.85
N PHE A 603 -22.52 1.58 -9.22
CA PHE A 603 -22.12 2.99 -9.13
C PHE A 603 -22.00 3.44 -7.66
N SER A 604 -21.11 4.40 -7.41
CA SER A 604 -20.87 4.93 -6.05
C SER A 604 -21.90 5.97 -5.59
N THR A 605 -22.71 6.49 -6.52
CA THR A 605 -23.78 7.44 -6.25
C THR A 605 -25.03 7.08 -7.04
N PRO A 606 -26.22 7.55 -6.61
CA PRO A 606 -27.45 7.31 -7.34
C PRO A 606 -27.41 7.82 -8.78
N VAL A 607 -27.71 6.93 -9.74
CA VAL A 607 -27.75 7.22 -11.18
C VAL A 607 -29.16 7.58 -11.61
N ARG A 608 -29.30 8.66 -12.38
CA ARG A 608 -30.57 9.11 -12.98
C ARG A 608 -30.75 8.60 -14.41
N GLU A 609 -29.68 8.56 -15.18
CA GLU A 609 -29.66 8.06 -16.55
C GLU A 609 -28.37 7.31 -16.82
N LEU A 610 -28.45 6.26 -17.64
CA LEU A 610 -27.31 5.46 -18.07
C LEU A 610 -27.00 5.83 -19.53
N ARG A 611 -25.75 6.17 -19.83
CA ARG A 611 -25.28 6.46 -21.18
C ARG A 611 -24.38 5.33 -21.68
N LEU A 612 -24.79 4.67 -22.76
CA LEU A 612 -24.02 3.66 -23.47
C LEU A 612 -23.29 4.33 -24.64
N TYR A 613 -21.97 4.16 -24.72
CA TYR A 613 -21.15 4.68 -25.81
C TYR A 613 -20.87 3.57 -26.81
N LEU A 614 -21.25 3.80 -28.07
CA LEU A 614 -21.25 2.81 -29.14
C LEU A 614 -20.34 3.27 -30.28
N GLY A 615 -19.47 2.38 -30.75
CA GLY A 615 -18.61 2.60 -31.92
C GLY A 615 -19.30 2.13 -33.20
N GLY A 616 -19.09 2.90 -34.26
CA GLY A 616 -19.37 2.51 -35.65
C GLY A 616 -18.41 1.42 -36.16
N PRO A 617 -18.38 1.18 -37.48
CA PRO A 617 -17.39 0.32 -38.11
C PRO A 617 -15.98 0.73 -37.69
N ARG A 618 -15.11 -0.26 -37.44
CA ARG A 618 -13.74 0.03 -37.03
C ARG A 618 -12.80 0.03 -38.22
N ARG A 619 -11.99 1.07 -38.33
CA ARG A 619 -10.86 1.13 -39.26
C ARG A 619 -9.61 0.60 -38.56
N LYS A 620 -9.05 -0.47 -39.13
CA LYS A 620 -7.73 -0.97 -38.74
C LYS A 620 -6.65 -0.19 -39.46
N LEU A 621 -5.73 0.40 -38.71
CA LEU A 621 -4.52 1.05 -39.21
C LEU A 621 -3.33 0.27 -38.69
N GLU A 622 -2.44 -0.13 -39.59
CA GLU A 622 -1.16 -0.72 -39.25
C GLU A 622 -0.05 0.26 -39.63
N LEU A 623 0.66 0.77 -38.64
CA LEU A 623 1.63 1.86 -38.79
C LEU A 623 3.02 1.34 -38.39
N PRO A 624 3.85 0.95 -39.36
CA PRO A 624 5.22 0.51 -39.08
C PRO A 624 6.05 1.68 -38.54
N PHE A 625 6.99 1.38 -37.66
CA PHE A 625 7.89 2.37 -37.08
C PHE A 625 9.31 1.85 -36.90
N THR A 626 10.25 2.77 -36.94
CA THR A 626 11.61 2.59 -36.44
C THR A 626 11.97 3.80 -35.59
N LEU A 627 12.22 3.57 -34.31
CA LEU A 627 12.51 4.58 -33.31
C LEU A 627 13.95 4.52 -32.87
N ARG A 628 14.55 5.68 -32.62
CA ARG A 628 15.81 5.81 -31.89
C ARG A 628 15.49 6.13 -30.43
N PRO A 629 16.34 5.71 -29.45
CA PRO A 629 16.18 6.15 -28.07
C PRO A 629 16.09 7.67 -27.98
N GLY A 630 15.13 8.18 -27.19
CA GLY A 630 14.88 9.61 -27.03
C GLY A 630 14.23 10.32 -28.21
N ALA A 631 13.89 9.62 -29.31
CA ALA A 631 13.16 10.20 -30.44
C ALA A 631 11.64 10.04 -30.28
N GLU A 632 10.89 11.08 -30.66
CA GLU A 632 9.46 11.02 -30.90
C GLU A 632 9.22 11.18 -32.40
N ILE A 633 8.43 10.28 -32.99
CA ILE A 633 8.09 10.33 -34.41
C ILE A 633 6.59 10.52 -34.60
N GLN A 634 6.23 11.26 -35.64
CA GLN A 634 4.88 11.32 -36.17
C GLN A 634 4.63 10.05 -37.02
N LEU A 635 3.67 9.22 -36.64
CA LEU A 635 3.21 8.11 -37.44
C LEU A 635 2.17 8.63 -38.45
N GLY A 636 2.51 8.58 -39.73
CA GLY A 636 1.61 8.97 -40.81
C GLY A 636 0.97 7.76 -41.47
N ALA A 637 -0.27 7.91 -41.93
CA ALA A 637 -0.85 7.05 -42.98
C ALA A 637 -0.09 7.15 -44.33
N GLY A 638 0.98 7.96 -44.40
CA GLY A 638 1.76 8.26 -45.59
C GLY A 638 3.08 7.48 -45.75
N THR A 639 3.45 6.56 -44.85
CA THR A 639 4.73 5.82 -44.95
C THR A 639 4.58 4.30 -45.04
N ALA A 640 3.36 3.76 -45.00
CA ALA A 640 3.08 2.31 -45.12
C ALA A 640 2.64 1.87 -46.54
N ALA A 641 2.42 2.79 -47.48
CA ALA A 641 1.85 2.48 -48.79
C ALA A 641 2.87 2.08 -49.89
N ALA A 642 4.09 1.66 -49.52
CA ALA A 642 5.11 1.29 -50.52
C ALA A 642 5.20 -0.21 -50.81
N GLN A 643 4.50 -1.10 -50.09
CA GLN A 643 4.56 -2.55 -50.35
C GLN A 643 3.23 -3.27 -50.09
N ALA A 644 2.20 -2.94 -50.88
CA ALA A 644 1.08 -3.85 -51.09
C ALA A 644 0.52 -3.61 -52.49
N ARG A 645 0.87 -4.47 -53.45
CA ARG A 645 0.23 -4.51 -54.76
C ARG A 645 -1.21 -5.02 -54.57
N PRO A 646 -2.27 -4.27 -54.93
CA PRO A 646 -3.62 -4.82 -54.96
C PRO A 646 -3.76 -5.79 -56.13
N ALA A 647 -4.53 -6.87 -55.94
CA ALA A 647 -4.87 -7.79 -57.01
C ALA A 647 -5.69 -7.06 -58.10
N GLY A 648 -5.38 -7.31 -59.38
CA GLY A 648 -5.81 -6.52 -60.54
C GLY A 648 -7.32 -6.36 -60.81
N GLY A 649 -8.21 -6.86 -59.94
CA GLY A 649 -9.64 -6.58 -60.00
C GLY A 649 -10.04 -5.20 -59.44
N ASP A 650 -9.25 -4.66 -58.50
CA ASP A 650 -9.55 -3.37 -57.86
C ASP A 650 -9.19 -2.16 -58.74
N ILE A 651 -8.17 -2.27 -59.60
CA ILE A 651 -7.62 -1.12 -60.35
C ILE A 651 -8.60 -0.61 -61.41
N GLU A 652 -9.33 -1.48 -62.08
CA GLU A 652 -10.33 -1.06 -63.06
C GLU A 652 -11.52 -0.36 -62.39
N SER A 653 -11.94 -0.86 -61.21
CA SER A 653 -12.98 -0.25 -60.38
C SER A 653 -12.55 1.13 -59.86
N LEU A 654 -11.32 1.24 -59.35
CA LEU A 654 -10.71 2.49 -58.89
C LEU A 654 -10.60 3.50 -60.04
N SER A 655 -10.20 3.05 -61.23
CA SER A 655 -10.10 3.90 -62.43
C SER A 655 -11.47 4.44 -62.84
N ARG A 656 -12.51 3.60 -62.87
CA ARG A 656 -13.87 4.02 -63.22
C ARG A 656 -14.43 5.04 -62.22
N ARG A 657 -14.21 4.80 -60.92
CA ARG A 657 -14.64 5.70 -59.85
C ARG A 657 -13.86 7.02 -59.84
N ALA A 658 -12.55 6.97 -60.09
CA ALA A 658 -11.72 8.16 -60.21
C ALA A 658 -12.18 9.07 -61.35
N HIS A 659 -12.54 8.47 -62.49
CA HIS A 659 -13.10 9.20 -63.62
C HIS A 659 -14.45 9.84 -63.29
N GLN A 660 -15.33 9.12 -62.60
CA GLN A 660 -16.62 9.65 -62.15
C GLN A 660 -16.45 10.85 -61.19
N LEU A 661 -15.56 10.74 -60.20
CA LEU A 661 -15.29 11.85 -59.28
C LEU A 661 -14.69 13.07 -60.00
N PHE A 662 -13.87 12.83 -61.01
CA PHE A 662 -13.33 13.88 -61.86
C PHE A 662 -14.43 14.62 -62.64
N THR A 663 -15.38 13.89 -63.23
CA THR A 663 -16.50 14.50 -63.95
C THR A 663 -17.49 15.21 -63.02
N GLU A 664 -17.61 14.75 -61.77
CA GLU A 664 -18.36 15.40 -60.69
C GLU A 664 -17.66 16.66 -60.12
N GLY A 665 -16.45 16.99 -60.56
CA GLY A 665 -15.68 18.15 -60.08
C GLY A 665 -14.99 17.93 -58.73
N ARG A 666 -15.00 16.71 -58.18
CA ARG A 666 -14.35 16.32 -56.93
C ARG A 666 -12.89 15.95 -57.16
N TYR A 667 -12.09 16.95 -57.54
CA TYR A 667 -10.75 16.76 -58.05
C TYR A 667 -9.77 16.17 -57.02
N GLU A 668 -9.79 16.57 -55.76
CA GLU A 668 -8.91 16.03 -54.70
C GLU A 668 -9.18 14.55 -54.41
N GLU A 669 -10.43 14.11 -54.50
CA GLU A 669 -10.79 12.71 -54.29
C GLU A 669 -10.45 11.86 -55.51
N SER A 670 -10.65 12.42 -56.71
CA SER A 670 -10.16 11.80 -57.95
C SER A 670 -8.64 11.60 -57.90
N ILE A 671 -7.87 12.62 -57.49
CA ILE A 671 -6.40 12.52 -57.37
C ILE A 671 -6.01 11.39 -56.42
N ARG A 672 -6.67 11.25 -55.26
CA ARG A 672 -6.37 10.17 -54.30
C ARG A 672 -6.60 8.78 -54.87
N LEU A 673 -7.65 8.59 -55.68
CA LEU A 673 -7.88 7.31 -56.36
C LEU A 673 -6.87 7.09 -57.49
N LEU A 674 -6.52 8.14 -58.25
CA LEU A 674 -5.53 8.08 -59.31
C LEU A 674 -4.12 7.79 -58.76
N ASP A 675 -3.77 8.29 -57.56
CA ASP A 675 -2.53 7.95 -56.87
C ASP A 675 -2.45 6.45 -56.56
N GLN A 676 -3.57 5.82 -56.20
CA GLN A 676 -3.63 4.37 -55.99
C GLN A 676 -3.52 3.61 -57.31
N VAL A 677 -4.18 4.07 -58.38
CA VAL A 677 -4.07 3.49 -59.72
C VAL A 677 -2.62 3.57 -60.21
N ILE A 678 -1.94 4.71 -60.03
CA ILE A 678 -0.54 4.92 -60.42
C ILE A 678 0.42 4.10 -59.55
N ALA A 679 0.14 3.96 -58.26
CA ALA A 679 0.96 3.11 -57.38
C ALA A 679 0.89 1.63 -57.80
N ALA A 680 -0.27 1.17 -58.28
CA ALA A 680 -0.45 -0.19 -58.75
C ALA A 680 0.04 -0.41 -60.18
N GLU A 681 -0.22 0.55 -61.07
CA GLU A 681 0.17 0.57 -62.48
C GLU A 681 0.94 1.86 -62.82
N PRO A 682 2.25 1.92 -62.50
CA PRO A 682 3.07 3.11 -62.75
C PRO A 682 3.15 3.52 -64.23
N ASP A 683 2.87 2.59 -65.15
CA ASP A 683 2.90 2.81 -66.60
C ASP A 683 1.52 3.14 -67.18
N ASN A 684 0.49 3.35 -66.35
CA ASN A 684 -0.86 3.70 -66.80
C ASN A 684 -0.94 5.18 -67.21
N GLY A 685 -0.64 5.46 -68.48
CA GLY A 685 -0.65 6.82 -69.04
C GLY A 685 -1.98 7.57 -68.92
N TRP A 686 -3.12 6.86 -68.87
CA TRP A 686 -4.44 7.47 -68.63
C TRP A 686 -4.56 8.01 -67.20
N ALA A 687 -4.05 7.29 -66.21
CA ALA A 687 -4.11 7.70 -64.81
C ALA A 687 -3.24 8.94 -64.56
N TRP A 688 -2.01 8.96 -65.11
CA TRP A 688 -1.14 10.14 -65.09
C TRP A 688 -1.79 11.35 -65.77
N TYR A 689 -2.38 11.17 -66.95
CA TYR A 689 -3.08 12.25 -67.66
C TYR A 689 -4.26 12.82 -66.87
N THR A 690 -5.11 11.94 -66.33
CA THR A 690 -6.32 12.35 -65.59
C THR A 690 -5.93 13.05 -64.29
N ARG A 691 -4.84 12.62 -63.63
CA ARG A 691 -4.34 13.27 -62.41
C ARG A 691 -3.76 14.63 -62.72
N GLY A 692 -3.02 14.75 -63.82
CA GLY A 692 -2.52 16.02 -64.32
C GLY A 692 -3.65 17.02 -64.59
N TRP A 693 -4.74 16.57 -65.23
CA TRP A 693 -5.92 17.42 -65.47
C TRP A 693 -6.62 17.83 -64.18
N ALA A 694 -6.78 16.90 -63.23
CA ALA A 694 -7.38 17.18 -61.94
C ALA A 694 -6.56 18.21 -61.14
N ARG A 695 -5.22 18.08 -61.16
CA ARG A 695 -4.29 19.04 -60.53
C ARG A 695 -4.34 20.41 -61.20
N TRP A 696 -4.44 20.46 -62.52
CA TRP A 696 -4.62 21.71 -63.26
C TRP A 696 -5.93 22.41 -62.88
N LYS A 697 -7.03 21.67 -62.75
CA LYS A 697 -8.33 22.20 -62.27
C LYS A 697 -8.28 22.75 -60.85
N LEU A 698 -7.33 22.29 -60.04
CA LEU A 698 -7.06 22.78 -58.68
C LEU A 698 -5.99 23.88 -58.62
N GLY A 699 -5.51 24.38 -59.76
CA GLY A 699 -4.47 25.42 -59.84
C GLY A 699 -3.05 24.94 -59.53
N ARG A 700 -2.83 23.62 -59.44
CA ARG A 700 -1.50 23.01 -59.15
C ARG A 700 -0.73 22.78 -60.45
N THR A 701 -0.36 23.88 -61.12
CA THR A 701 0.16 23.88 -62.49
C THR A 701 1.47 23.09 -62.65
N ASP A 702 2.42 23.22 -61.72
CA ASP A 702 3.73 22.54 -61.83
C ASP A 702 3.58 21.02 -61.76
N GLN A 703 2.82 20.53 -60.78
CA GLN A 703 2.53 19.10 -60.61
C GLN A 703 1.67 18.54 -61.74
N ALA A 704 0.80 19.37 -62.32
CA ALA A 704 0.02 19.00 -63.50
C ALA A 704 0.93 18.81 -64.72
N TYR A 705 1.89 19.70 -64.92
CA TYR A 705 2.84 19.60 -66.03
C TYR A 705 3.70 18.33 -65.92
N GLU A 706 4.20 18.00 -64.73
CA GLU A 706 4.96 16.76 -64.48
C GLU A 706 4.15 15.50 -64.82
N ASP A 707 2.89 15.46 -64.38
CA ASP A 707 2.00 14.32 -64.64
C ASP A 707 1.65 14.17 -66.13
N VAL A 708 1.41 15.29 -66.81
CA VAL A 708 1.12 15.32 -68.25
C VAL A 708 2.37 14.98 -69.08
N ALA A 709 3.55 15.41 -68.63
CA ALA A 709 4.83 15.01 -69.21
C ALA A 709 5.03 13.51 -69.09
N LYS A 710 4.82 12.95 -67.90
CA LYS A 710 4.90 11.51 -67.66
C LYS A 710 3.90 10.72 -68.51
N ALA A 711 2.66 11.20 -68.64
CA ALA A 711 1.65 10.57 -69.50
C ALA A 711 2.07 10.56 -70.98
N CYS A 712 2.68 11.65 -71.47
CA CYS A 712 3.19 11.71 -72.83
C CYS A 712 4.38 10.77 -73.06
N ASP A 713 5.30 10.70 -72.10
CA ASP A 713 6.46 9.81 -72.16
C ASP A 713 6.04 8.32 -72.15
N LEU A 714 4.89 8.01 -71.53
CA LEU A 714 4.23 6.70 -71.59
C LEU A 714 3.39 6.46 -72.86
N GLY A 715 3.44 7.38 -73.83
CA GLY A 715 2.76 7.24 -75.13
C GLY A 715 1.27 7.59 -75.12
N TYR A 716 0.74 8.20 -74.04
CA TYR A 716 -0.66 8.61 -73.98
C TYR A 716 -0.89 9.89 -74.81
N LYS A 717 -1.57 9.74 -75.95
CA LYS A 717 -1.70 10.78 -76.98
C LYS A 717 -2.30 12.09 -76.45
N ASP A 718 -3.28 12.00 -75.56
CA ASP A 718 -3.92 13.19 -74.99
C ASP A 718 -3.00 13.92 -74.01
N GLY A 719 -2.11 13.19 -73.32
CA GLY A 719 -1.03 13.78 -72.54
C GLY A 719 -0.04 14.54 -73.41
N CYS A 720 0.37 13.98 -74.55
CA CYS A 720 1.25 14.68 -75.49
C CYS A 720 0.59 15.91 -76.13
N LYS A 721 -0.72 15.87 -76.37
CA LYS A 721 -1.49 17.01 -76.88
C LYS A 721 -1.54 18.13 -75.84
N LEU A 722 -1.86 17.79 -74.59
CA LEU A 722 -1.97 18.74 -73.50
C LEU A 722 -0.60 19.32 -73.10
N ARG A 723 0.49 18.54 -73.17
CA ARG A 723 1.85 19.04 -72.92
C ARG A 723 2.30 20.14 -73.88
N ARG A 724 1.74 20.16 -75.10
CA ARG A 724 2.07 21.13 -76.16
C ARG A 724 1.22 22.40 -76.09
N GLN A 725 0.09 22.35 -75.39
CA GLN A 725 -0.80 23.49 -75.14
C GLN A 725 -0.33 24.21 -73.89
#